data_AF-A0AAN7Q6P4-F1
#
_entry.id   AF-A0AAN7Q6P4-F1
#
_cell.length_a   1.000
_cell.length_b   1.000
_cell.length_c   1.000
_cell.angle_alpha   90.00
_cell.angle_beta   90.00
_cell.angle_gamma   90.00
#
_symmetry.space_group_name_H-M   'P 1'
#
loop_
_entity.id
_entity.type
_entity.pdbx_description
1 polymer ?
#
loop_
_entity_poly.entity_id
_entity_poly.type
_entity_poly.pdbx_seq_one_letter_code
_entity_poly.pdbx_strand_id
1 'polypeptide(L)'
;MQINNYQILNYSFFVLCLIVSVNSKTIPIVINTWAYPEATKAAWESLMRGGNRIDAIHIGCGKCEEIQCGDAVGPGGCPDENGETTLDSLIFDGASMDMGAVAGLRRIKNAVGVARRVLDRTSHSLIVGDQATKFAKQMGFYEESLTTARSANEWKEWKNHNCQPNFWKNVAPDPLKSCGPYKPVPSKLDSSSNTRIGHDTIGMLVIDNEGDIAAGTSTNGLTHKIPGRVGDSPIPGAGAYAVNDVGAACSTGDGDKMMRFLPSFHAIEELRKGTTPKKAAEMAVARIRKIYPKFFGAVLVCDKNGDYGAACNGMEMPRKRVLKTNRVLIDEANMKQAIIKVFNGTYSERRAAIIYEIRRTTLQSKIKRILSKYTKESYLTHNGERADDSGNDSIDEDSPKYSRVDSSNPIVLTTWAFPEATSVAWNELLKGGNRIDALEAGCSKCEELQCDGTVGYGGSPDENGETTLDALFFDGVNMNMGAVGGLRRVKNAMSVARRVLENTEHSFLIGDLATRFAKQMGFKEEALSTNNSISMWREWKNNNCNPNFWKNVKPDPLRSCGPYQPISENSVYFNRKLFDSHNHDTIGMIVVDGYNKIAAGTSTNGANHKIPGRVGDSPIPGAGAYADNDVGAAVATGNGDVMMRFLPSFLAVEEMRRGSTPLEASRIAVKRISDKYPNFAGAVLAVNRNGEYAAACNGMNEFPYSVIRQGWDQVIVNLVKCKI
;
A
#
# COMPACT_ATOMS: atom_id res chain seq x y z
N MET A 1 48.35 -61.92 28.45
CA MET A 1 47.80 -63.29 28.34
C MET A 1 46.79 -63.29 27.21
N GLN A 2 47.06 -64.13 26.20
CA GLN A 2 46.20 -64.73 25.17
C GLN A 2 45.08 -63.87 24.54
N ILE A 3 45.16 -63.41 23.27
CA ILE A 3 45.31 -64.10 21.97
C ILE A 3 44.06 -64.89 21.54
N ASN A 4 43.50 -64.44 20.39
CA ASN A 4 42.76 -65.17 19.33
C ASN A 4 41.24 -65.43 19.54
N ASN A 5 40.35 -65.32 18.54
CA ASN A 5 40.55 -65.18 17.08
C ASN A 5 39.21 -65.07 16.28
N TYR A 6 39.36 -64.63 15.01
CA TYR A 6 38.62 -65.01 13.78
C TYR A 6 37.19 -64.45 13.50
N GLN A 7 36.80 -63.94 12.32
CA GLN A 7 37.29 -63.83 10.91
C GLN A 7 36.69 -62.51 10.31
N ILE A 8 37.40 -61.60 9.63
CA ILE A 8 37.92 -61.56 8.24
C ILE A 8 36.91 -61.93 7.13
N LEU A 9 36.39 -60.91 6.42
CA LEU A 9 36.20 -60.80 4.96
C LEU A 9 35.62 -59.38 4.66
N ASN A 10 35.96 -58.58 3.65
CA ASN A 10 37.11 -58.39 2.77
C ASN A 10 36.75 -57.20 1.82
N TYR A 11 37.72 -56.35 1.46
CA TYR A 11 37.77 -55.37 0.32
C TYR A 11 36.86 -54.11 0.34
N SER A 12 37.42 -52.89 0.51
CA SER A 12 37.89 -51.91 -0.53
C SER A 12 36.73 -51.19 -1.26
N PHE A 13 36.60 -49.86 -1.39
CA PHE A 13 37.48 -48.85 -2.01
C PHE A 13 36.84 -47.44 -1.83
N PHE A 14 37.67 -46.38 -1.88
CA PHE A 14 37.41 -44.93 -1.98
C PHE A 14 36.01 -44.38 -2.38
N VAL A 15 35.52 -43.34 -1.66
CA VAL A 15 34.75 -42.16 -2.16
C VAL A 15 35.03 -40.98 -1.19
N LEU A 16 35.95 -40.06 -1.47
CA LEU A 16 35.80 -38.75 -2.13
C LEU A 16 34.59 -37.89 -1.69
N CYS A 17 34.87 -36.71 -1.14
CA CYS A 17 34.02 -35.50 -1.08
C CYS A 17 32.55 -35.62 -0.61
N LEU A 18 32.23 -34.95 0.50
CA LEU A 18 31.34 -33.79 0.49
C LEU A 18 31.28 -33.16 1.88
N ILE A 19 31.80 -31.93 1.98
CA ILE A 19 31.32 -30.95 2.94
C ILE A 19 29.83 -30.78 2.63
N VAL A 20 28.97 -31.46 3.38
CA VAL A 20 27.54 -31.14 3.37
C VAL A 20 27.39 -29.86 4.15
N SER A 21 27.50 -28.73 3.45
CA SER A 21 26.87 -27.50 3.89
C SER A 21 25.38 -27.82 4.04
N VAL A 22 24.91 -27.94 5.29
CA VAL A 22 23.49 -28.06 5.60
C VAL A 22 22.88 -26.68 5.38
N ASN A 23 22.68 -26.32 4.11
CA ASN A 23 21.91 -25.14 3.73
C ASN A 23 20.43 -25.56 3.67
N SER A 24 19.82 -25.83 4.83
CA SER A 24 18.41 -26.21 4.88
C SER A 24 17.55 -24.96 4.78
N LYS A 25 16.97 -24.71 3.60
CA LYS A 25 15.88 -23.75 3.40
C LYS A 25 14.76 -24.04 4.42
N THR A 26 14.34 -23.04 5.20
CA THR A 26 13.23 -23.16 6.17
C THR A 26 11.89 -22.94 5.47
N ILE A 27 11.59 -23.80 4.48
CA ILE A 27 10.41 -23.70 3.61
C ILE A 27 9.62 -25.03 3.70
N PRO A 28 8.28 -25.01 3.73
CA PRO A 28 7.40 -23.84 3.64
C PRO A 28 7.41 -22.96 4.90
N ILE A 29 6.97 -21.72 4.77
CA ILE A 29 6.79 -20.78 5.89
C ILE A 29 5.47 -20.02 5.75
N VAL A 30 4.82 -19.79 6.89
CA VAL A 30 3.66 -18.91 7.01
C VAL A 30 3.92 -18.00 8.20
N ILE A 31 3.88 -16.69 7.98
CA ILE A 31 4.00 -15.68 9.03
C ILE A 31 2.95 -14.60 8.82
N ASN A 32 2.43 -14.05 9.92
CA ASN A 32 1.45 -12.97 9.90
C ASN A 32 1.72 -11.91 10.97
N THR A 33 1.09 -10.75 10.80
CA THR A 33 1.02 -9.71 11.83
C THR A 33 0.09 -10.14 12.97
N TRP A 34 0.38 -9.61 14.17
CA TRP A 34 -0.37 -9.84 15.40
C TRP A 34 -0.45 -11.32 15.83
N ALA A 35 -1.04 -11.56 17.00
CA ALA A 35 -1.15 -12.90 17.58
C ALA A 35 -2.42 -13.61 17.09
N TYR A 36 -2.45 -13.98 15.81
CA TYR A 36 -3.59 -14.65 15.16
C TYR A 36 -3.25 -16.11 14.76
N PRO A 37 -3.02 -17.01 15.73
CA PRO A 37 -2.52 -18.35 15.46
C PRO A 37 -3.49 -19.22 14.66
N GLU A 38 -4.80 -19.00 14.76
CA GLU A 38 -5.81 -19.73 13.98
C GLU A 38 -5.69 -19.45 12.48
N ALA A 39 -5.41 -18.21 12.11
CA ALA A 39 -5.17 -17.82 10.72
C ALA A 39 -3.88 -18.44 10.19
N THR A 40 -2.79 -18.37 10.95
CA THR A 40 -1.50 -19.00 10.61
C THR A 40 -1.66 -20.52 10.46
N LYS A 41 -2.37 -21.16 11.38
CA LYS A 41 -2.64 -22.60 11.36
C LYS A 41 -3.46 -23.01 10.14
N ALA A 42 -4.51 -22.27 9.80
CA ALA A 42 -5.34 -22.55 8.63
C ALA A 42 -4.55 -22.47 7.31
N ALA A 43 -3.72 -21.42 7.17
CA ALA A 43 -2.82 -21.29 6.03
C ALA A 43 -1.79 -22.43 5.96
N TRP A 44 -1.17 -22.78 7.09
CA TRP A 44 -0.23 -23.89 7.17
C TRP A 44 -0.86 -25.22 6.78
N GLU A 45 -2.05 -25.53 7.31
CA GLU A 45 -2.78 -26.75 6.96
C GLU A 45 -3.16 -26.81 5.48
N SER A 46 -3.45 -25.67 4.84
CA SER A 46 -3.67 -25.60 3.40
C SER A 46 -2.44 -26.09 2.62
N LEU A 47 -1.24 -25.57 2.96
CA LEU A 47 0.02 -25.99 2.34
C LEU A 47 0.30 -27.48 2.57
N MET A 48 0.03 -27.99 3.76
CA MET A 48 0.24 -29.42 4.09
C MET A 48 -0.70 -30.35 3.33
N ARG A 49 -1.86 -29.85 2.87
CA ARG A 49 -2.81 -30.60 2.03
C ARG A 49 -2.54 -30.43 0.52
N GLY A 50 -1.42 -29.80 0.15
CA GLY A 50 -1.02 -29.59 -1.24
C GLY A 50 -1.57 -28.31 -1.87
N GLY A 51 -2.14 -27.40 -1.10
CA GLY A 51 -2.48 -26.05 -1.58
C GLY A 51 -1.22 -25.23 -1.88
N ASN A 52 -1.32 -24.28 -2.81
CA ASN A 52 -0.22 -23.34 -3.11
C ASN A 52 -0.26 -22.13 -2.15
N ARG A 53 0.75 -21.26 -2.26
CA ARG A 53 0.85 -20.00 -1.50
C ARG A 53 -0.40 -19.11 -1.58
N ILE A 54 -1.09 -19.06 -2.71
CA ILE A 54 -2.29 -18.21 -2.88
C ILE A 54 -3.47 -18.83 -2.15
N ASP A 55 -3.61 -20.15 -2.20
CA ASP A 55 -4.63 -20.86 -1.43
C ASP A 55 -4.38 -20.70 0.07
N ALA A 56 -3.13 -20.73 0.51
CA ALA A 56 -2.75 -20.48 1.89
C ALA A 56 -3.08 -19.06 2.36
N ILE A 57 -2.79 -18.02 1.56
CA ILE A 57 -3.20 -16.64 1.85
C ILE A 57 -4.72 -16.52 1.95
N HIS A 58 -5.44 -17.05 0.96
CA HIS A 58 -6.90 -17.01 0.92
C HIS A 58 -7.52 -17.69 2.16
N ILE A 59 -7.06 -18.90 2.50
CA ILE A 59 -7.58 -19.67 3.63
C ILE A 59 -7.18 -19.02 4.97
N GLY A 60 -5.94 -18.56 5.11
CA GLY A 60 -5.44 -17.95 6.34
C GLY A 60 -6.10 -16.62 6.68
N CYS A 61 -6.07 -15.67 5.74
CA CYS A 61 -6.75 -14.38 5.91
C CYS A 61 -8.27 -14.56 6.01
N GLY A 62 -8.85 -15.49 5.24
CA GLY A 62 -10.28 -15.79 5.28
C GLY A 62 -10.69 -16.36 6.63
N LYS A 63 -9.82 -17.16 7.27
CA LYS A 63 -10.08 -17.64 8.63
C LYS A 63 -10.12 -16.50 9.64
N CYS A 64 -9.25 -15.50 9.50
CA CYS A 64 -9.28 -14.30 10.34
C CYS A 64 -10.57 -13.50 10.14
N GLU A 65 -11.00 -13.29 8.89
CA GLU A 65 -12.27 -12.61 8.59
C GLU A 65 -13.48 -13.36 9.18
N GLU A 66 -13.48 -14.69 9.10
CA GLU A 66 -14.55 -15.55 9.60
C GLU A 66 -14.69 -15.48 11.13
N ILE A 67 -13.57 -15.60 11.86
CA ILE A 67 -13.58 -15.64 13.32
C ILE A 67 -13.49 -14.25 13.96
N GLN A 68 -13.34 -13.21 13.14
CA GLN A 68 -13.01 -11.87 13.59
C GLN A 68 -11.73 -11.87 14.47
N CYS A 69 -10.58 -12.09 13.83
CA CYS A 69 -9.31 -12.08 14.56
C CYS A 69 -8.94 -10.63 14.95
N GLY A 70 -9.28 -10.26 16.19
CA GLY A 70 -9.18 -8.89 16.70
C GLY A 70 -10.41 -8.01 16.36
N ASP A 71 -10.33 -6.72 16.68
CA ASP A 71 -11.47 -5.81 16.50
C ASP A 71 -11.59 -5.20 15.09
N ALA A 72 -10.60 -5.45 14.22
CA ALA A 72 -10.42 -4.72 12.97
C ALA A 72 -10.38 -5.60 11.71
N VAL A 73 -10.79 -6.87 11.79
CA VAL A 73 -10.94 -7.76 10.63
C VAL A 73 -12.24 -8.55 10.74
N GLY A 74 -13.05 -8.57 9.68
CA GLY A 74 -14.29 -9.35 9.60
C GLY A 74 -15.58 -8.59 9.97
N PRO A 75 -16.72 -9.30 10.15
CA PRO A 75 -18.00 -8.70 10.49
C PRO A 75 -17.97 -7.96 11.83
N GLY A 76 -18.54 -6.76 11.89
CA GLY A 76 -18.62 -5.95 13.10
C GLY A 76 -17.30 -5.32 13.52
N GLY A 77 -16.28 -5.34 12.66
CA GLY A 77 -15.05 -4.59 12.88
C GLY A 77 -15.19 -3.14 12.42
N CYS A 78 -14.54 -2.24 13.16
CA CYS A 78 -14.28 -0.82 12.82
C CYS A 78 -15.30 -0.15 11.86
N PRO A 79 -16.56 0.08 12.27
CA PRO A 79 -17.55 0.73 11.41
C PRO A 79 -17.13 2.15 11.04
N ASP A 80 -17.57 2.65 9.89
CA ASP A 80 -17.38 4.04 9.47
C ASP A 80 -18.25 5.02 10.30
N GLU A 81 -18.12 6.33 10.05
CA GLU A 81 -18.92 7.35 10.77
C GLU A 81 -20.45 7.24 10.54
N ASN A 82 -20.91 6.45 9.58
CA ASN A 82 -22.32 6.11 9.37
C ASN A 82 -22.74 4.79 10.04
N GLY A 83 -21.82 4.10 10.70
CA GLY A 83 -22.08 2.83 11.38
C GLY A 83 -21.99 1.61 10.46
N GLU A 84 -21.47 1.76 9.25
CA GLU A 84 -21.33 0.66 8.30
C GLU A 84 -19.92 0.07 8.33
N THR A 85 -19.85 -1.27 8.42
CA THR A 85 -18.60 -2.01 8.32
C THR A 85 -18.27 -2.29 6.85
N THR A 86 -17.07 -1.90 6.44
CA THR A 86 -16.50 -2.18 5.11
C THR A 86 -15.20 -2.96 5.25
N LEU A 87 -14.80 -3.68 4.20
CA LEU A 87 -13.56 -4.48 4.19
C LEU A 87 -12.66 -4.09 3.01
N ASP A 88 -11.36 -4.13 3.27
CA ASP A 88 -10.28 -3.94 2.31
C ASP A 88 -9.40 -5.20 2.33
N SER A 89 -9.04 -5.75 1.17
CA SER A 89 -8.17 -6.93 1.08
C SER A 89 -7.35 -6.98 -0.21
N LEU A 90 -6.16 -7.59 -0.12
CA LEU A 90 -5.22 -7.82 -1.22
C LEU A 90 -4.67 -9.25 -1.17
N ILE A 91 -4.48 -9.85 -2.35
CA ILE A 91 -3.63 -11.00 -2.59
C ILE A 91 -2.64 -10.63 -3.69
N PHE A 92 -1.34 -10.82 -3.42
CA PHE A 92 -0.25 -10.53 -4.34
C PHE A 92 0.61 -11.79 -4.55
N ASP A 93 0.69 -12.26 -5.80
CA ASP A 93 1.54 -13.40 -6.17
C ASP A 93 2.92 -12.94 -6.62
N GLY A 94 3.96 -13.24 -5.84
CA GLY A 94 5.33 -12.86 -6.15
C GLY A 94 5.93 -13.63 -7.33
N ALA A 95 5.31 -14.74 -7.75
CA ALA A 95 5.77 -15.54 -8.88
C ALA A 95 5.35 -14.90 -10.20
N SER A 96 4.06 -14.60 -10.36
CA SER A 96 3.52 -13.98 -11.58
C SER A 96 3.64 -12.46 -11.59
N MET A 97 3.76 -11.82 -10.42
CA MET A 97 3.51 -10.38 -10.20
C MET A 97 2.05 -9.97 -10.44
N ASP A 98 1.12 -10.92 -10.58
CA ASP A 98 -0.30 -10.64 -10.61
C ASP A 98 -0.85 -10.42 -9.20
N MET A 99 -1.93 -9.65 -9.10
CA MET A 99 -2.62 -9.40 -7.84
C MET A 99 -4.12 -9.28 -8.06
N GLY A 100 -4.87 -9.48 -6.98
CA GLY A 100 -6.28 -9.13 -6.90
C GLY A 100 -6.56 -8.45 -5.58
N ALA A 101 -7.34 -7.37 -5.62
CA ALA A 101 -7.67 -6.57 -4.46
C ALA A 101 -9.09 -6.03 -4.54
N VAL A 102 -9.66 -5.79 -3.36
CA VAL A 102 -10.93 -5.09 -3.17
C VAL A 102 -10.78 -4.05 -2.08
N ALA A 103 -11.44 -2.91 -2.25
CA ALA A 103 -11.43 -1.84 -1.26
C ALA A 103 -12.82 -1.26 -1.06
N GLY A 104 -13.13 -0.87 0.18
CA GLY A 104 -14.46 -0.41 0.59
C GLY A 104 -15.55 -1.42 0.23
N LEU A 105 -15.24 -2.72 0.32
CA LEU A 105 -16.19 -3.79 0.03
C LEU A 105 -17.29 -3.75 1.09
N ARG A 106 -18.52 -3.54 0.64
CA ARG A 106 -19.69 -3.43 1.51
C ARG A 106 -20.46 -4.73 1.50
N ARG A 107 -20.97 -5.13 2.67
CA ARG A 107 -21.99 -6.19 2.79
C ARG A 107 -21.56 -7.58 2.30
N ILE A 108 -20.26 -7.90 2.26
CA ILE A 108 -19.74 -9.23 1.91
C ILE A 108 -18.73 -9.63 2.99
N LYS A 109 -18.92 -10.78 3.64
CA LYS A 109 -18.07 -11.19 4.78
C LYS A 109 -16.64 -11.58 4.41
N ASN A 110 -16.47 -12.21 3.24
CA ASN A 110 -15.20 -12.79 2.81
C ASN A 110 -14.53 -11.88 1.76
N ALA A 111 -13.78 -10.87 2.21
CA ALA A 111 -13.15 -9.90 1.31
C ALA A 111 -11.93 -10.48 0.59
N VAL A 112 -11.09 -11.25 1.28
CA VAL A 112 -9.95 -11.93 0.64
C VAL A 112 -10.39 -12.94 -0.42
N GLY A 113 -11.55 -13.59 -0.24
CA GLY A 113 -12.16 -14.44 -1.25
C GLY A 113 -12.59 -13.64 -2.49
N VAL A 114 -13.13 -12.43 -2.33
CA VAL A 114 -13.44 -11.56 -3.48
C VAL A 114 -12.16 -11.08 -4.16
N ALA A 115 -11.12 -10.72 -3.39
CA ALA A 115 -9.80 -10.37 -3.93
C ALA A 115 -9.21 -11.53 -4.76
N ARG A 116 -9.33 -12.78 -4.30
CA ARG A 116 -8.99 -13.98 -5.08
C ARG A 116 -9.78 -14.06 -6.38
N ARG A 117 -11.08 -13.74 -6.39
CA ARG A 117 -11.86 -13.71 -7.64
C ARG A 117 -11.44 -12.59 -8.58
N VAL A 118 -11.02 -11.42 -8.09
CA VAL A 118 -10.44 -10.37 -8.94
C VAL A 118 -9.20 -10.93 -9.66
N LEU A 119 -8.27 -11.53 -8.90
CA LEU A 119 -7.05 -12.17 -9.42
C LEU A 119 -7.36 -13.25 -10.46
N ASP A 120 -8.30 -14.15 -10.18
CA ASP A 120 -8.54 -15.33 -10.99
C ASP A 120 -9.44 -15.08 -12.19
N ARG A 121 -10.37 -14.12 -12.10
CA ARG A 121 -11.50 -13.95 -13.03
C ARG A 121 -11.45 -12.66 -13.84
N THR A 122 -10.49 -11.79 -13.56
CA THR A 122 -10.32 -10.54 -14.30
C THR A 122 -8.86 -10.30 -14.65
N SER A 123 -8.59 -9.45 -15.64
CA SER A 123 -7.25 -8.88 -15.86
C SER A 123 -7.01 -7.61 -15.04
N HIS A 124 -7.98 -7.19 -14.23
CA HIS A 124 -7.84 -6.06 -13.32
C HIS A 124 -7.20 -6.46 -11.99
N SER A 125 -6.68 -5.46 -11.30
CA SER A 125 -5.94 -5.61 -10.04
C SER A 125 -6.75 -5.14 -8.83
N LEU A 126 -7.59 -4.10 -8.97
CA LEU A 126 -8.36 -3.51 -7.88
C LEU A 126 -9.79 -3.14 -8.32
N ILE A 127 -10.80 -3.60 -7.56
CA ILE A 127 -12.21 -3.23 -7.72
C ILE A 127 -12.76 -2.66 -6.41
N VAL A 128 -13.49 -1.54 -6.45
CA VAL A 128 -13.83 -0.77 -5.25
C VAL A 128 -15.33 -0.54 -5.04
N GLY A 129 -15.72 -0.35 -3.77
CA GLY A 129 -17.02 0.18 -3.35
C GLY A 129 -18.20 -0.76 -3.63
N ASP A 130 -19.40 -0.18 -3.87
CA ASP A 130 -20.60 -0.96 -4.19
C ASP A 130 -20.47 -1.75 -5.49
N GLN A 131 -19.58 -1.32 -6.40
CA GLN A 131 -19.30 -2.06 -7.62
C GLN A 131 -18.49 -3.34 -7.32
N ALA A 132 -17.60 -3.33 -6.32
CA ALA A 132 -16.96 -4.55 -5.81
C ALA A 132 -17.99 -5.51 -5.19
N THR A 133 -19.00 -4.99 -4.47
CA THR A 133 -20.11 -5.82 -3.95
C THR A 133 -20.92 -6.45 -5.07
N LYS A 134 -21.23 -5.72 -6.15
CA LYS A 134 -21.93 -6.25 -7.34
C LYS A 134 -21.09 -7.35 -8.02
N PHE A 135 -19.79 -7.11 -8.20
CA PHE A 135 -18.85 -8.12 -8.70
C PHE A 135 -18.85 -9.36 -7.81
N ALA A 136 -18.77 -9.21 -6.48
CA ALA A 136 -18.80 -10.32 -5.54
C ALA A 136 -20.08 -11.16 -5.68
N LYS A 137 -21.25 -10.52 -5.79
CA LYS A 137 -22.52 -11.25 -6.01
C LYS A 137 -22.52 -12.04 -7.31
N GLN A 138 -22.02 -11.45 -8.39
CA GLN A 138 -21.87 -12.13 -9.67
C GLN A 138 -20.91 -13.33 -9.59
N MET A 139 -19.91 -13.24 -8.70
CA MET A 139 -18.99 -14.34 -8.38
C MET A 139 -19.55 -15.35 -7.36
N GLY A 140 -20.80 -15.23 -6.93
CA GLY A 140 -21.48 -16.19 -6.05
C GLY A 140 -21.32 -15.91 -4.56
N PHE A 141 -20.87 -14.73 -4.16
CA PHE A 141 -20.90 -14.30 -2.76
C PHE A 141 -22.29 -13.77 -2.37
N TYR A 142 -22.64 -13.90 -1.09
CA TYR A 142 -23.92 -13.44 -0.56
C TYR A 142 -23.77 -12.06 0.08
N GLU A 143 -24.72 -11.18 -0.25
CA GLU A 143 -24.80 -9.84 0.32
C GLU A 143 -25.57 -9.87 1.64
N GLU A 144 -24.95 -9.42 2.72
CA GLU A 144 -25.54 -9.36 4.06
C GLU A 144 -24.94 -8.23 4.91
N SER A 145 -25.64 -7.81 5.95
CA SER A 145 -25.11 -6.79 6.87
C SER A 145 -23.86 -7.32 7.59
N LEU A 146 -22.79 -6.52 7.55
CA LEU A 146 -21.59 -6.78 8.36
C LEU A 146 -21.68 -6.16 9.74
N THR A 147 -22.61 -5.22 9.98
CA THR A 147 -22.79 -4.58 11.28
C THR A 147 -23.33 -5.60 12.30
N THR A 148 -22.70 -5.66 13.47
CA THR A 148 -23.11 -6.48 14.60
C THR A 148 -23.77 -5.62 15.68
N ALA A 149 -24.45 -6.24 16.65
CA ALA A 149 -24.98 -5.51 17.81
C ALA A 149 -23.88 -4.77 18.58
N ARG A 150 -22.68 -5.36 18.67
CA ARG A 150 -21.50 -4.72 19.28
C ARG A 150 -21.11 -3.45 18.53
N SER A 151 -20.84 -3.56 17.22
CA SER A 151 -20.39 -2.41 16.42
C SER A 151 -21.45 -1.31 16.31
N ALA A 152 -22.73 -1.67 16.29
CA ALA A 152 -23.84 -0.71 16.33
C ALA A 152 -23.88 0.06 17.67
N ASN A 153 -23.63 -0.61 18.79
CA ASN A 153 -23.57 0.04 20.11
C ASN A 153 -22.34 0.95 20.22
N GLU A 154 -21.16 0.50 19.80
CA GLU A 154 -19.93 1.31 19.76
C GLU A 154 -20.12 2.59 18.93
N TRP A 155 -20.70 2.47 17.74
CA TRP A 155 -21.01 3.62 16.89
C TRP A 155 -22.00 4.59 17.56
N LYS A 156 -23.03 4.07 18.23
CA LYS A 156 -24.01 4.89 18.96
C LYS A 156 -23.35 5.64 20.13
N GLU A 157 -22.47 4.98 20.87
CA GLU A 157 -21.70 5.60 21.93
C GLU A 157 -20.79 6.70 21.39
N TRP A 158 -20.04 6.44 20.32
CA TRP A 158 -19.20 7.44 19.64
C TRP A 158 -20.01 8.66 19.20
N LYS A 159 -21.21 8.45 18.63
CA LYS A 159 -22.12 9.52 18.23
C LYS A 159 -22.62 10.35 19.42
N ASN A 160 -22.90 9.71 20.55
CA ASN A 160 -23.27 10.40 21.80
C ASN A 160 -22.10 11.21 22.39
N HIS A 161 -20.85 10.87 22.05
CA HIS A 161 -19.64 11.60 22.42
C HIS A 161 -19.22 12.62 21.36
N ASN A 162 -20.20 13.29 20.72
CA ASN A 162 -19.98 14.32 19.71
C ASN A 162 -19.10 13.85 18.53
N CYS A 163 -19.16 12.57 18.20
CA CYS A 163 -18.39 11.98 17.10
C CYS A 163 -16.88 12.16 17.26
N GLN A 164 -16.36 11.97 18.48
CA GLN A 164 -14.92 12.06 18.76
C GLN A 164 -14.29 10.71 19.11
N PRO A 165 -13.06 10.45 18.60
CA PRO A 165 -12.33 11.25 17.62
C PRO A 165 -12.90 11.08 16.19
N ASN A 166 -12.77 12.08 15.30
CA ASN A 166 -13.12 11.98 13.87
C ASN A 166 -12.01 12.52 12.96
N PHE A 167 -12.10 12.27 11.65
CA PHE A 167 -11.04 12.54 10.68
C PHE A 167 -11.26 13.81 9.84
N TRP A 168 -12.16 14.70 10.27
CA TRP A 168 -12.45 15.95 9.55
C TRP A 168 -11.54 17.08 10.04
N LYS A 169 -11.08 17.92 9.11
CA LYS A 169 -10.28 19.12 9.39
C LYS A 169 -10.66 20.23 8.42
N ASN A 170 -10.37 21.49 8.73
CA ASN A 170 -10.69 22.63 7.86
C ASN A 170 -12.15 22.64 7.37
N VAL A 171 -13.09 22.32 8.26
CA VAL A 171 -14.52 22.31 7.96
C VAL A 171 -15.33 23.06 9.01
N ALA A 172 -16.53 23.48 8.63
CA ALA A 172 -17.57 24.01 9.52
C ALA A 172 -18.85 23.16 9.44
N PRO A 173 -19.59 22.97 10.55
CA PRO A 173 -19.27 23.41 11.92
C PRO A 173 -17.98 22.75 12.46
N ASP A 174 -17.41 23.31 13.53
CA ASP A 174 -16.17 22.83 14.16
C ASP A 174 -16.23 21.30 14.41
N PRO A 175 -15.37 20.51 13.75
CA PRO A 175 -15.45 19.06 13.82
C PRO A 175 -15.15 18.51 15.21
N LEU A 176 -14.56 19.28 16.13
CA LEU A 176 -14.38 18.86 17.52
C LEU A 176 -15.66 18.95 18.36
N LYS A 177 -16.70 19.62 17.85
CA LYS A 177 -17.93 19.95 18.60
C LYS A 177 -19.22 19.50 17.93
N SER A 178 -19.15 19.05 16.68
CA SER A 178 -20.30 18.68 15.88
C SER A 178 -19.97 17.46 15.04
N CYS A 179 -20.98 16.63 14.77
CA CYS A 179 -20.93 15.50 13.83
C CYS A 179 -21.21 15.92 12.37
N GLY A 180 -21.20 17.22 12.05
CA GLY A 180 -21.54 17.74 10.74
C GLY A 180 -23.07 17.85 10.50
N PRO A 181 -23.53 17.89 9.23
CA PRO A 181 -22.74 17.76 8.01
C PRO A 181 -21.74 18.90 7.84
N TYR A 182 -20.59 18.59 7.27
CA TYR A 182 -19.48 19.51 7.14
C TYR A 182 -19.44 20.21 5.79
N LYS A 183 -18.98 21.46 5.80
CA LYS A 183 -18.65 22.26 4.62
C LYS A 183 -17.21 22.77 4.73
N PRO A 184 -16.48 22.92 3.61
CA PRO A 184 -15.10 23.38 3.64
C PRO A 184 -15.03 24.83 4.13
N VAL A 185 -14.00 25.13 4.92
CA VAL A 185 -13.60 26.51 5.25
C VAL A 185 -12.17 26.76 4.75
N PRO A 186 -11.74 28.02 4.58
CA PRO A 186 -10.37 28.32 4.21
C PRO A 186 -9.40 27.61 5.16
N SER A 187 -8.44 26.88 4.58
CA SER A 187 -7.49 26.10 5.36
C SER A 187 -6.71 27.02 6.29
N LYS A 188 -6.83 26.80 7.60
CA LYS A 188 -5.77 27.25 8.53
C LYS A 188 -4.76 26.12 8.52
N LEU A 189 -3.54 26.39 8.04
CA LEU A 189 -2.43 25.45 8.19
C LEU A 189 -2.20 25.29 9.69
N ASP A 190 -2.83 24.28 10.29
CA ASP A 190 -2.60 23.94 11.68
C ASP A 190 -2.18 22.48 11.78
N SER A 191 -1.00 22.29 12.36
CA SER A 191 -0.31 21.03 12.50
C SER A 191 -0.62 20.44 13.87
N SER A 192 -1.81 19.88 14.04
CA SER A 192 -2.07 19.01 15.19
C SER A 192 -2.60 17.65 14.73
N SER A 193 -1.67 16.71 14.56
CA SER A 193 -2.02 15.30 14.48
C SER A 193 -2.22 14.79 15.90
N ASN A 194 -3.46 14.54 16.30
CA ASN A 194 -3.70 13.72 17.48
C ASN A 194 -3.18 12.31 17.23
N THR A 195 -2.40 11.78 18.16
CA THR A 195 -2.01 10.37 18.19
C THR A 195 -3.28 9.55 18.39
N ARG A 196 -3.67 8.78 17.37
CA ARG A 196 -4.90 7.98 17.39
C ARG A 196 -4.60 6.51 17.61
N ILE A 197 -5.56 5.84 18.23
CA ILE A 197 -5.49 4.43 18.61
C ILE A 197 -5.43 3.59 17.34
N GLY A 198 -4.40 2.76 17.25
CA GLY A 198 -4.17 1.87 16.13
C GLY A 198 -5.23 0.78 15.99
N HIS A 199 -5.33 0.20 14.80
CA HIS A 199 -6.17 -0.97 14.54
C HIS A 199 -5.33 -2.12 13.97
N ASP A 200 -5.75 -3.34 14.27
CA ASP A 200 -4.97 -4.54 13.98
C ASP A 200 -5.38 -5.13 12.61
N THR A 201 -4.60 -4.83 11.57
CA THR A 201 -4.72 -5.45 10.25
C THR A 201 -4.02 -6.81 10.24
N ILE A 202 -4.66 -7.85 9.68
CA ILE A 202 -3.93 -9.07 9.32
C ILE A 202 -3.19 -8.86 8.00
N GLY A 203 -1.87 -8.98 8.04
CA GLY A 203 -1.01 -9.15 6.90
C GLY A 203 -0.34 -10.52 7.01
N MET A 204 -0.30 -11.28 5.92
CA MET A 204 0.23 -12.65 5.89
C MET A 204 1.23 -12.79 4.75
N LEU A 205 2.36 -13.44 5.03
CA LEU A 205 3.41 -13.78 4.07
C LEU A 205 3.55 -15.30 4.04
N VAL A 206 3.62 -15.87 2.84
CA VAL A 206 3.71 -17.30 2.62
C VAL A 206 4.83 -17.60 1.64
N ILE A 207 5.66 -18.59 1.96
CA ILE A 207 6.49 -19.30 0.98
C ILE A 207 6.02 -20.75 0.97
N ASP A 208 5.54 -21.21 -0.18
CA ASP A 208 5.02 -22.57 -0.32
C ASP A 208 6.14 -23.61 -0.51
N ASN A 209 5.77 -24.88 -0.65
CA ASN A 209 6.72 -26.00 -0.78
C ASN A 209 7.63 -25.90 -2.02
N GLU A 210 7.23 -25.14 -3.04
CA GLU A 210 7.99 -24.94 -4.26
C GLU A 210 8.98 -23.77 -4.13
N GLY A 211 8.89 -23.01 -3.03
CA GLY A 211 9.68 -21.80 -2.80
C GLY A 211 9.05 -20.55 -3.42
N ASP A 212 7.82 -20.64 -3.92
CA ASP A 212 7.11 -19.48 -4.45
C ASP A 212 6.50 -18.66 -3.31
N ILE A 213 6.49 -17.34 -3.48
CA ILE A 213 6.21 -16.36 -2.43
C ILE A 213 4.92 -15.62 -2.74
N ALA A 214 4.07 -15.45 -1.74
CA ALA A 214 2.89 -14.58 -1.81
C ALA A 214 2.74 -13.74 -0.55
N ALA A 215 2.02 -12.62 -0.69
CA ALA A 215 1.61 -11.78 0.41
C ALA A 215 0.14 -11.44 0.30
N GLY A 216 -0.51 -11.21 1.43
CA GLY A 216 -1.90 -10.77 1.45
C GLY A 216 -2.27 -10.02 2.72
N THR A 217 -3.38 -9.31 2.67
CA THR A 217 -3.90 -8.50 3.78
C THR A 217 -5.41 -8.57 3.85
N SER A 218 -5.96 -8.30 5.03
CA SER A 218 -7.39 -7.98 5.19
C SER A 218 -7.61 -7.07 6.40
N THR A 219 -8.55 -6.13 6.28
CA THR A 219 -8.91 -5.22 7.37
C THR A 219 -10.28 -4.57 7.14
N ASN A 220 -10.91 -4.12 8.22
CA ASN A 220 -11.99 -3.14 8.19
C ASN A 220 -11.50 -1.69 8.10
N GLY A 221 -10.20 -1.44 8.31
CA GLY A 221 -9.60 -0.11 8.37
C GLY A 221 -9.84 0.60 9.71
N LEU A 222 -9.64 1.92 9.73
CA LEU A 222 -9.82 2.75 10.93
C LEU A 222 -11.28 2.79 11.39
N THR A 223 -11.50 2.67 12.70
CA THR A 223 -12.82 2.89 13.32
C THR A 223 -13.26 4.34 13.13
N HIS A 224 -14.53 4.54 12.78
CA HIS A 224 -15.18 5.83 12.52
C HIS A 224 -14.53 6.62 11.37
N LYS A 225 -13.88 5.92 10.43
CA LYS A 225 -13.37 6.51 9.19
C LYS A 225 -14.48 7.20 8.40
N ILE A 226 -14.09 8.18 7.58
CA ILE A 226 -15.03 8.80 6.63
C ILE A 226 -15.49 7.72 5.63
N PRO A 227 -16.78 7.72 5.22
CA PRO A 227 -17.31 6.69 4.35
C PRO A 227 -16.57 6.67 3.02
N GLY A 228 -16.22 5.48 2.55
CA GLY A 228 -15.44 5.31 1.32
C GLY A 228 -13.94 5.43 1.51
N ARG A 229 -13.43 5.64 2.74
CA ARG A 229 -12.00 5.62 3.02
C ARG A 229 -11.39 4.25 2.78
N VAL A 230 -10.26 4.27 2.07
CA VAL A 230 -9.39 3.12 1.82
C VAL A 230 -8.05 3.31 2.53
N GLY A 231 -7.60 2.28 3.26
CA GLY A 231 -6.29 2.27 3.92
C GLY A 231 -5.16 1.74 3.03
N ASP A 232 -4.01 1.43 3.64
CA ASP A 232 -2.86 0.81 2.96
C ASP A 232 -3.12 -0.64 2.51
N SER A 233 -3.97 -1.36 3.24
CA SER A 233 -4.12 -2.81 3.11
C SER A 233 -4.40 -3.31 1.69
N PRO A 234 -5.33 -2.75 0.89
CA PRO A 234 -5.61 -3.22 -0.46
C PRO A 234 -4.63 -2.65 -1.52
N ILE A 235 -3.67 -1.82 -1.11
CA ILE A 235 -2.78 -1.09 -2.01
C ILE A 235 -1.43 -1.80 -2.09
N PRO A 236 -0.98 -2.25 -3.28
CA PRO A 236 0.28 -2.96 -3.42
C PRO A 236 1.46 -2.06 -3.02
N GLY A 237 2.44 -2.64 -2.34
CA GLY A 237 3.61 -1.93 -1.83
C GLY A 237 3.36 -1.08 -0.59
N ALA A 238 2.12 -0.70 -0.31
CA ALA A 238 1.72 -0.21 0.99
C ALA A 238 1.45 -1.41 1.92
N GLY A 239 0.27 -2.01 1.82
CA GLY A 239 -0.23 -3.08 2.70
C GLY A 239 0.53 -4.40 2.58
N ALA A 240 0.82 -4.83 1.35
CA ALA A 240 1.61 -6.03 1.09
C ALA A 240 2.31 -5.98 -0.27
N TYR A 241 3.41 -6.72 -0.39
CA TYR A 241 4.16 -6.87 -1.63
C TYR A 241 5.00 -8.15 -1.60
N ALA A 242 5.11 -8.85 -2.72
CA ALA A 242 5.91 -10.06 -2.83
C ALA A 242 6.63 -10.13 -4.18
N VAL A 243 7.86 -10.64 -4.17
CA VAL A 243 8.64 -10.94 -5.38
C VAL A 243 9.45 -12.20 -5.12
N ASN A 244 9.25 -13.25 -5.93
CA ASN A 244 9.86 -14.57 -5.71
C ASN A 244 11.39 -14.56 -5.55
N ASP A 245 12.08 -13.72 -6.31
CA ASP A 245 13.54 -13.66 -6.34
C ASP A 245 14.15 -12.85 -5.18
N VAL A 246 13.31 -12.21 -4.35
CA VAL A 246 13.73 -11.35 -3.23
C VAL A 246 13.10 -11.77 -1.91
N GLY A 247 11.77 -11.73 -1.80
CA GLY A 247 11.05 -11.88 -0.53
C GLY A 247 9.63 -11.30 -0.57
N ALA A 248 9.02 -11.19 0.60
CA ALA A 248 7.71 -10.56 0.78
C ALA A 248 7.66 -9.69 2.05
N ALA A 249 6.80 -8.69 2.03
CA ALA A 249 6.58 -7.77 3.14
C ALA A 249 5.10 -7.39 3.26
N CYS A 250 4.66 -7.12 4.48
CA CYS A 250 3.32 -6.57 4.76
C CYS A 250 3.37 -5.57 5.92
N SER A 251 2.35 -4.71 5.99
CA SER A 251 2.24 -3.64 6.98
C SER A 251 0.92 -3.67 7.74
N THR A 252 0.93 -3.04 8.92
CA THR A 252 -0.26 -2.80 9.74
C THR A 252 -0.09 -1.48 10.51
N GLY A 253 -1.16 -0.71 10.72
CA GLY A 253 -1.11 0.53 11.50
C GLY A 253 -1.97 1.65 10.92
N ASP A 254 -1.49 2.90 11.01
CA ASP A 254 -2.13 4.05 10.36
C ASP A 254 -2.00 3.94 8.84
N GLY A 255 -3.02 3.33 8.22
CA GLY A 255 -3.03 3.06 6.78
C GLY A 255 -2.88 4.31 5.91
N ASP A 256 -3.28 5.49 6.39
CA ASP A 256 -3.12 6.74 5.63
C ASP A 256 -1.66 7.19 5.62
N LYS A 257 -0.91 6.99 6.71
CA LYS A 257 0.54 7.24 6.74
C LYS A 257 1.31 6.16 6.02
N MET A 258 0.98 4.88 6.24
CA MET A 258 1.66 3.77 5.56
C MET A 258 1.58 3.89 4.04
N MET A 259 0.40 4.22 3.49
CA MET A 259 0.18 4.37 2.04
C MET A 259 1.11 5.41 1.40
N ARG A 260 1.41 6.51 2.09
CA ARG A 260 2.27 7.61 1.56
C ARG A 260 3.73 7.21 1.39
N PHE A 261 4.20 6.17 2.08
CA PHE A 261 5.61 5.77 2.09
C PHE A 261 5.87 4.38 1.49
N LEU A 262 4.81 3.64 1.16
CA LEU A 262 4.90 2.31 0.53
C LEU A 262 5.91 1.38 1.24
N PRO A 263 5.76 1.16 2.56
CA PRO A 263 6.76 0.50 3.38
C PRO A 263 7.04 -0.93 2.96
N SER A 264 6.04 -1.67 2.46
CA SER A 264 6.23 -3.05 2.00
C SER A 264 7.10 -3.09 0.75
N PHE A 265 6.85 -2.21 -0.23
CA PHE A 265 7.71 -2.11 -1.42
C PHE A 265 9.12 -1.65 -1.05
N HIS A 266 9.24 -0.62 -0.20
CA HIS A 266 10.53 -0.13 0.25
C HIS A 266 11.34 -1.23 0.95
N ALA A 267 10.72 -2.02 1.84
CA ALA A 267 11.39 -3.14 2.50
C ALA A 267 11.90 -4.19 1.51
N ILE A 268 11.13 -4.54 0.47
CA ILE A 268 11.58 -5.44 -0.59
C ILE A 268 12.76 -4.85 -1.38
N GLU A 269 12.75 -3.54 -1.65
CA GLU A 269 13.89 -2.90 -2.31
C GLU A 269 15.14 -2.86 -1.43
N GLU A 270 15.00 -2.77 -0.11
CA GLU A 270 16.14 -2.93 0.81
C GLU A 270 16.62 -4.39 0.88
N LEU A 271 15.73 -5.38 0.82
CA LEU A 271 16.12 -6.79 0.70
C LEU A 271 16.90 -7.05 -0.60
N ARG A 272 16.46 -6.45 -1.71
CA ARG A 272 17.12 -6.57 -3.03
C ARG A 272 18.58 -6.08 -2.99
N LYS A 273 18.91 -5.18 -2.07
CA LYS A 273 20.28 -4.69 -1.81
C LYS A 273 21.10 -5.59 -0.88
N GLY A 274 20.55 -6.70 -0.41
CA GLY A 274 21.22 -7.66 0.47
C GLY A 274 21.09 -7.34 1.97
N THR A 275 20.16 -6.47 2.38
CA THR A 275 19.89 -6.26 3.80
C THR A 275 19.12 -7.43 4.42
N THR A 276 19.29 -7.65 5.72
CA THR A 276 18.48 -8.65 6.45
C THR A 276 17.01 -8.20 6.56
N PRO A 277 16.03 -9.11 6.63
CA PRO A 277 14.62 -8.79 6.81
C PRO A 277 14.32 -7.82 7.96
N LYS A 278 14.95 -8.01 9.12
CA LYS A 278 14.79 -7.11 10.27
C LYS A 278 15.27 -5.69 9.94
N LYS A 279 16.43 -5.56 9.29
CA LYS A 279 16.99 -4.25 8.94
C LYS A 279 16.15 -3.54 7.88
N ALA A 280 15.65 -4.27 6.88
CA ALA A 280 14.72 -3.75 5.89
C ALA A 280 13.45 -3.17 6.55
N ALA A 281 12.86 -3.90 7.50
CA ALA A 281 11.71 -3.42 8.27
C ALA A 281 12.05 -2.15 9.08
N GLU A 282 13.20 -2.12 9.76
CA GLU A 282 13.66 -0.95 10.52
C GLU A 282 13.84 0.30 9.63
N MET A 283 14.35 0.11 8.41
CA MET A 283 14.54 1.21 7.44
C MET A 283 13.19 1.76 6.96
N ALA A 284 12.23 0.89 6.63
CA ALA A 284 10.87 1.30 6.26
C ALA A 284 10.19 2.11 7.36
N VAL A 285 10.24 1.62 8.61
CA VAL A 285 9.67 2.33 9.76
C VAL A 285 10.39 3.65 10.02
N ALA A 286 11.73 3.67 9.95
CA ALA A 286 12.53 4.87 10.19
C ALA A 286 12.21 5.99 9.19
N ARG A 287 11.92 5.64 7.94
CA ARG A 287 11.55 6.60 6.90
C ARG A 287 10.25 7.33 7.22
N ILE A 288 9.21 6.59 7.62
CA ILE A 288 7.92 7.19 8.02
C ILE A 288 8.12 8.05 9.27
N ARG A 289 8.87 7.52 10.26
CA ARG A 289 9.17 8.20 11.52
C ARG A 289 9.89 9.54 11.32
N LYS A 290 10.70 9.68 10.26
CA LYS A 290 11.39 10.94 9.93
C LYS A 290 10.39 12.10 9.77
N ILE A 291 9.24 11.84 9.14
CA ILE A 291 8.21 12.85 8.87
C ILE A 291 7.11 12.83 9.93
N TYR A 292 6.74 11.64 10.42
CA TYR A 292 5.68 11.44 11.39
C TYR A 292 6.19 10.70 12.64
N PRO A 293 6.93 11.34 13.56
CA PRO A 293 7.59 10.65 14.67
C PRO A 293 6.66 9.82 15.58
N LYS A 294 5.40 10.25 15.68
CA LYS A 294 4.38 9.63 16.54
C LYS A 294 3.45 8.66 15.81
N PHE A 295 3.72 8.31 14.55
CA PHE A 295 2.85 7.40 13.81
C PHE A 295 2.81 6.02 14.46
N PHE A 296 1.68 5.33 14.35
CA PHE A 296 1.53 3.95 14.78
C PHE A 296 1.66 3.02 13.57
N GLY A 297 2.55 2.04 13.63
CA GLY A 297 2.70 1.10 12.53
C GLY A 297 3.78 0.05 12.70
N ALA A 298 3.64 -1.07 12.02
CA ALA A 298 4.63 -2.14 11.91
C ALA A 298 4.78 -2.65 10.48
N VAL A 299 5.96 -3.18 10.19
CA VAL A 299 6.31 -3.82 8.91
C VAL A 299 6.90 -5.19 9.23
N LEU A 300 6.34 -6.24 8.64
CA LEU A 300 6.83 -7.62 8.69
C LEU A 300 7.46 -7.95 7.34
N VAL A 301 8.62 -8.58 7.36
CA VAL A 301 9.44 -8.87 6.17
C VAL A 301 9.94 -10.31 6.25
N CYS A 302 9.89 -11.02 5.12
CA CYS A 302 10.46 -12.33 4.89
C CYS A 302 11.33 -12.27 3.63
N ASP A 303 12.52 -12.86 3.63
CA ASP A 303 13.28 -13.07 2.40
C ASP A 303 12.94 -14.42 1.74
N LYS A 304 13.44 -14.64 0.52
CA LYS A 304 13.23 -15.88 -0.25
C LYS A 304 13.79 -17.15 0.38
N ASN A 305 14.67 -17.04 1.38
CA ASN A 305 15.22 -18.20 2.08
C ASN A 305 14.37 -18.61 3.29
N GLY A 306 13.40 -17.76 3.66
CA GLY A 306 12.54 -17.94 4.83
C GLY A 306 13.09 -17.24 6.09
N ASP A 307 14.15 -16.44 5.99
CA ASP A 307 14.55 -15.57 7.10
C ASP A 307 13.54 -14.42 7.21
N TYR A 308 13.21 -14.02 8.43
CA TYR A 308 12.17 -13.01 8.67
C TYR A 308 12.52 -12.04 9.79
N GLY A 309 11.88 -10.88 9.77
CA GLY A 309 12.08 -9.82 10.74
C GLY A 309 10.96 -8.79 10.67
N ALA A 310 10.83 -8.02 11.75
CA ALA A 310 9.83 -6.96 11.83
C ALA A 310 10.36 -5.76 12.60
N ALA A 311 9.76 -4.61 12.36
CA ALA A 311 9.98 -3.37 13.09
C ALA A 311 8.66 -2.63 13.28
N CYS A 312 8.57 -1.79 14.30
CA CYS A 312 7.37 -1.01 14.59
C CYS A 312 7.71 0.38 15.16
N ASN A 313 6.72 1.27 15.15
CA ASN A 313 6.70 2.54 15.85
C ASN A 313 5.35 2.71 16.57
N GLY A 314 5.37 3.31 17.76
CA GLY A 314 4.14 3.55 18.54
C GLY A 314 3.45 2.28 19.07
N MET A 315 4.09 1.11 18.94
CA MET A 315 3.59 -0.19 19.39
C MET A 315 4.57 -0.84 20.36
N GLU A 316 4.09 -1.44 21.44
CA GLU A 316 4.86 -2.46 22.14
C GLU A 316 4.71 -3.78 21.37
N MET A 317 5.75 -4.20 20.65
CA MET A 317 5.80 -5.58 20.17
C MET A 317 5.82 -6.51 21.39
N PRO A 318 5.02 -7.59 21.44
CA PRO A 318 5.11 -8.56 22.53
C PRO A 318 6.57 -9.00 22.69
N ARG A 319 7.20 -8.63 23.81
CA ARG A 319 8.64 -8.83 24.05
C ARG A 319 8.98 -10.30 23.83
N LYS A 320 9.96 -10.56 22.95
CA LYS A 320 10.76 -11.79 22.81
C LYS A 320 10.24 -13.00 23.62
N ARG A 321 9.27 -13.74 23.09
CA ARG A 321 9.31 -15.21 23.23
C ARG A 321 10.19 -15.74 22.11
N VAL A 322 11.50 -15.61 22.30
CA VAL A 322 12.46 -16.41 21.54
C VAL A 322 12.33 -17.83 22.08
N LEU A 323 11.45 -18.63 21.45
CA LEU A 323 11.61 -20.07 21.46
C LEU A 323 12.80 -20.35 20.53
N LYS A 324 13.99 -20.42 21.13
CA LYS A 324 15.17 -20.99 20.48
C LYS A 324 14.95 -22.49 20.36
N THR A 325 14.31 -22.92 19.28
CA THR A 325 14.45 -24.23 18.65
C THR A 325 13.77 -24.15 17.28
N ASN A 326 14.37 -24.75 16.24
CA ASN A 326 13.86 -24.84 14.87
C ASN A 326 12.48 -25.53 14.77
N ARG A 327 11.42 -24.93 15.30
CA ARG A 327 10.04 -25.40 15.19
C ARG A 327 9.08 -24.22 15.26
N VAL A 328 8.37 -24.03 14.15
CA VAL A 328 7.02 -23.46 14.01
C VAL A 328 6.16 -23.81 15.23
N LEU A 329 5.24 -22.92 15.61
CA LEU A 329 4.23 -23.14 16.65
C LEU A 329 3.49 -24.47 16.41
N ILE A 330 3.93 -25.52 17.09
CA ILE A 330 3.14 -26.72 17.34
C ILE A 330 2.39 -26.46 18.64
N ASP A 331 1.06 -26.46 18.53
CA ASP A 331 0.13 -26.70 19.63
C ASP A 331 0.49 -28.03 20.31
N GLU A 332 1.35 -27.95 21.33
CA GLU A 332 1.70 -29.05 22.22
C GLU A 332 0.81 -29.06 23.48
N ALA A 333 -0.37 -28.41 23.44
CA ALA A 333 -1.29 -28.41 24.57
C ALA A 333 -2.17 -29.67 24.63
N ASN A 334 -2.34 -30.38 23.50
CA ASN A 334 -3.17 -31.59 23.46
C ASN A 334 -2.40 -32.92 23.34
N MET A 335 -1.06 -32.91 23.31
CA MET A 335 -0.26 -34.14 23.26
C MET A 335 0.45 -34.49 24.58
N LYS A 336 0.43 -33.60 25.59
CA LYS A 336 0.93 -33.88 26.95
C LYS A 336 -0.10 -34.51 27.90
N GLN A 337 -1.39 -34.43 27.59
CA GLN A 337 -2.46 -35.11 28.35
C GLN A 337 -2.65 -36.57 27.92
N ALA A 338 -2.12 -37.00 26.77
CA ALA A 338 -2.31 -38.35 26.22
C ALA A 338 -1.10 -39.30 26.40
N ILE A 339 0.09 -38.82 26.79
CA ILE A 339 1.32 -39.64 26.84
C ILE A 339 1.86 -39.88 28.27
N ILE A 340 1.30 -39.27 29.32
CA ILE A 340 1.62 -39.59 30.74
C ILE A 340 0.43 -40.24 31.45
N LYS A 341 -0.22 -41.19 30.78
CA LYS A 341 -1.20 -42.08 31.44
C LYS A 341 -1.07 -43.55 31.11
N VAL A 342 -0.05 -43.98 30.34
CA VAL A 342 -0.06 -45.37 29.87
C VAL A 342 1.20 -46.21 30.17
N PHE A 343 2.43 -45.73 30.40
CA PHE A 343 3.54 -46.71 30.51
C PHE A 343 4.61 -46.47 31.60
N ASN A 344 4.31 -47.00 32.80
CA ASN A 344 5.16 -47.90 33.63
C ASN A 344 6.59 -47.48 34.07
N GLY A 345 6.74 -46.95 35.31
CA GLY A 345 8.03 -46.81 36.02
C GLY A 345 7.90 -46.69 37.54
N THR A 346 8.87 -47.19 38.31
CA THR A 346 8.77 -47.56 39.74
C THR A 346 9.02 -46.42 40.75
N TYR A 347 8.68 -46.67 42.02
CA TYR A 347 8.72 -45.71 43.15
C TYR A 347 10.09 -45.09 43.42
N SER A 348 11.20 -45.72 43.00
CA SER A 348 12.57 -45.19 43.15
C SER A 348 12.90 -44.04 42.20
N GLU A 349 12.21 -43.92 41.06
CA GLU A 349 12.45 -42.85 40.07
C GLU A 349 11.65 -41.57 40.41
N ARG A 350 10.66 -41.67 41.31
CA ARG A 350 9.91 -40.51 41.84
C ARG A 350 10.76 -39.63 42.79
N ARG A 351 11.86 -40.16 43.34
CA ARG A 351 12.69 -39.43 44.33
C ARG A 351 13.78 -38.56 43.70
N ALA A 352 14.16 -38.80 42.45
CA ALA A 352 15.16 -37.99 41.75
C ALA A 352 14.60 -36.64 41.22
N ALA A 353 13.30 -36.57 40.93
CA ALA A 353 12.66 -35.34 40.45
C ALA A 353 12.43 -34.28 41.57
N ILE A 354 12.43 -34.68 42.85
CA ILE A 354 12.25 -33.77 43.98
C ILE A 354 13.56 -33.06 44.39
N ILE A 355 14.72 -33.60 44.02
CA ILE A 355 16.03 -32.99 44.35
C ILE A 355 16.44 -31.88 43.36
N TYR A 356 15.85 -31.85 42.15
CA TYR A 356 16.15 -30.81 41.15
C TYR A 356 15.45 -29.47 41.44
N GLU A 357 14.27 -29.50 42.08
CA GLU A 357 13.50 -28.27 42.37
C GLU A 357 13.99 -27.50 43.61
N ILE A 358 14.76 -28.16 44.49
CA ILE A 358 15.31 -27.55 45.72
C ILE A 358 16.58 -26.71 45.45
N ARG A 359 17.24 -26.87 44.29
CA ARG A 359 18.45 -26.09 43.93
C ARG A 359 18.18 -24.76 43.22
N ARG A 360 16.93 -24.46 42.85
CA ARG A 360 16.57 -23.24 42.10
C ARG A 360 16.27 -22.02 43.01
N THR A 361 16.02 -22.24 44.30
CA THR A 361 15.69 -21.18 45.28
C THR A 361 16.91 -20.49 45.90
N THR A 362 18.14 -20.98 45.68
CA THR A 362 19.36 -20.40 46.29
C THR A 362 20.13 -19.41 45.40
N LEU A 363 19.63 -19.11 44.19
CA LEU A 363 20.28 -18.15 43.27
C LEU A 363 19.63 -16.75 43.29
N GLN A 364 18.37 -16.63 43.70
CA GLN A 364 17.66 -15.34 43.79
C GLN A 364 18.07 -14.50 45.01
N SER A 365 18.58 -15.11 46.08
CA SER A 365 19.04 -14.39 47.28
C SER A 365 20.46 -13.83 47.16
N LYS A 366 21.29 -14.32 46.23
CA LYS A 366 22.66 -13.83 46.00
C LYS A 366 22.75 -12.63 45.06
N ILE A 367 21.83 -12.49 44.10
CA ILE A 367 21.83 -11.38 43.12
C ILE A 367 21.38 -10.06 43.75
N LYS A 368 20.46 -10.09 44.72
CA LYS A 368 20.01 -8.89 45.46
C LYS A 368 21.11 -8.28 46.35
N ARG A 369 22.11 -9.07 46.75
CA ARG A 369 23.22 -8.64 47.61
C ARG A 369 24.41 -8.05 46.82
N ILE A 370 24.45 -8.25 45.50
CA ILE A 370 25.47 -7.70 44.60
C ILE A 370 25.05 -6.31 44.09
N LEU A 371 23.75 -6.07 43.90
CA LEU A 371 23.23 -4.80 43.41
C LEU A 371 23.18 -3.68 44.48
N SER A 372 23.28 -3.99 45.77
CA SER A 372 23.37 -2.98 46.84
C SER A 372 24.81 -2.51 47.13
N LYS A 373 25.80 -2.98 46.37
CA LYS A 373 27.22 -2.67 46.58
C LYS A 373 27.81 -1.65 45.60
N TYR A 374 27.01 -1.14 44.65
CA TYR A 374 27.47 -0.24 43.57
C TYR A 374 26.89 1.18 43.62
N THR A 375 26.43 1.63 44.80
CA THR A 375 26.05 3.02 45.01
C THR A 375 26.67 3.56 46.29
N LYS A 376 27.93 4.01 46.19
CA LYS A 376 28.51 5.12 46.97
C LYS A 376 29.93 5.42 46.51
N GLU A 377 30.27 6.71 46.57
CA GLU A 377 31.58 7.36 46.44
C GLU A 377 32.08 7.68 45.01
N SER A 378 31.92 8.96 44.61
CA SER A 378 32.95 9.97 44.88
C SER A 378 32.44 11.37 44.54
N TYR A 379 32.81 12.31 45.41
CA TYR A 379 32.50 13.75 45.43
C TYR A 379 33.85 14.51 45.39
N LEU A 380 33.79 15.80 45.00
CA LEU A 380 34.80 16.89 45.10
C LEU A 380 35.83 16.92 43.93
N THR A 381 36.21 18.05 43.31
CA THR A 381 36.05 19.50 43.58
C THR A 381 36.54 20.29 42.34
N HIS A 382 35.93 21.43 42.00
CA HIS A 382 36.62 22.73 41.99
C HIS A 382 35.68 23.93 41.78
N ASN A 383 36.02 25.00 42.49
CA ASN A 383 35.35 26.30 42.61
C ASN A 383 35.93 27.31 41.61
N GLY A 384 35.17 28.40 41.41
CA GLY A 384 35.62 29.70 40.90
C GLY A 384 34.82 30.12 39.67
N GLU A 385 34.25 31.31 39.54
CA GLU A 385 34.24 32.53 40.35
C GLU A 385 33.10 33.42 39.80
N ARG A 386 32.60 34.34 40.62
CA ARG A 386 31.59 35.35 40.30
C ARG A 386 32.24 36.54 39.59
N ALA A 387 31.54 37.15 38.63
CA ALA A 387 31.63 38.59 38.39
C ALA A 387 30.29 39.10 37.88
N ASP A 388 29.71 40.04 38.63
CA ASP A 388 28.66 40.95 38.21
C ASP A 388 29.22 41.90 37.13
N ASP A 389 28.41 42.28 36.15
CA ASP A 389 28.39 43.68 35.73
C ASP A 389 27.04 44.10 35.15
N SER A 390 26.64 45.28 35.59
CA SER A 390 25.45 46.03 35.23
C SER A 390 25.72 46.92 34.03
N GLY A 391 24.79 46.99 33.07
CA GLY A 391 24.90 47.93 31.95
C GLY A 391 23.59 48.05 31.18
N ASN A 392 22.82 49.07 31.54
CA ASN A 392 21.73 49.61 30.74
C ASN A 392 22.36 50.35 29.55
N ASP A 393 21.90 50.12 28.32
CA ASP A 393 21.76 51.18 27.31
C ASP A 393 21.03 50.70 26.05
N SER A 394 20.34 51.67 25.47
CA SER A 394 19.33 51.66 24.44
C SER A 394 19.81 51.37 23.01
N ILE A 395 18.80 51.25 22.13
CA ILE A 395 18.77 51.48 20.67
C ILE A 395 19.17 50.28 19.77
N ASP A 396 18.21 49.68 19.06
CA ASP A 396 17.93 49.93 17.63
C ASP A 396 17.05 48.83 17.02
N GLU A 397 16.00 49.28 16.32
CA GLU A 397 15.22 48.48 15.39
C GLU A 397 16.10 48.09 14.21
N ASP A 398 16.45 46.81 14.08
CA ASP A 398 16.81 46.30 12.75
C ASP A 398 16.35 44.85 12.59
N SER A 399 15.29 44.70 11.79
CA SER A 399 14.78 43.44 11.28
C SER A 399 15.91 42.63 10.61
N PRO A 400 16.02 41.31 10.84
CA PRO A 400 16.97 40.51 10.09
C PRO A 400 16.51 40.46 8.62
N LYS A 401 17.24 41.19 7.77
CA LYS A 401 17.18 41.06 6.31
C LYS A 401 17.42 39.59 5.97
N TYR A 402 16.34 38.90 5.61
CA TYR A 402 16.40 37.60 4.96
C TYR A 402 17.30 37.74 3.74
N SER A 403 18.50 37.15 3.81
CA SER A 403 19.37 36.95 2.68
C SER A 403 18.59 36.21 1.58
N ARG A 404 18.55 36.80 0.38
CA ARG A 404 17.94 36.23 -0.81
C ARG A 404 18.38 34.78 -0.99
N VAL A 405 17.45 33.85 -0.80
CA VAL A 405 17.59 32.46 -1.21
C VAL A 405 17.75 32.47 -2.74
N ASP A 406 18.80 31.81 -3.22
CA ASP A 406 19.08 31.60 -4.63
C ASP A 406 17.82 31.08 -5.33
N SER A 407 17.30 31.84 -6.30
CA SER A 407 16.01 31.56 -6.94
C SER A 407 16.12 30.31 -7.79
N SER A 408 15.60 29.18 -7.30
CA SER A 408 15.42 27.98 -8.11
C SER A 408 14.43 28.25 -9.25
N ASN A 409 14.77 27.80 -10.45
CA ASN A 409 13.93 27.98 -11.64
C ASN A 409 12.70 27.06 -11.57
N PRO A 410 11.46 27.58 -11.49
CA PRO A 410 10.25 26.76 -11.56
C PRO A 410 10.19 25.99 -12.89
N ILE A 411 9.56 24.82 -12.82
CA ILE A 411 9.34 23.94 -13.98
C ILE A 411 8.01 23.19 -13.81
N VAL A 412 7.28 23.07 -14.92
CA VAL A 412 6.08 22.24 -15.02
C VAL A 412 6.30 21.21 -16.11
N LEU A 413 6.01 19.95 -15.80
CA LEU A 413 6.10 18.83 -16.73
C LEU A 413 4.78 18.08 -16.76
N THR A 414 4.37 17.62 -17.94
CA THR A 414 3.13 16.88 -18.14
C THR A 414 3.36 15.73 -19.09
N THR A 415 2.81 14.54 -18.78
CA THR A 415 2.75 13.43 -19.74
C THR A 415 1.94 13.85 -20.98
N TRP A 416 2.29 13.28 -22.13
CA TRP A 416 1.63 13.54 -23.42
C TRP A 416 1.77 14.98 -23.94
N ALA A 417 1.25 15.20 -25.15
CA ALA A 417 1.26 16.49 -25.82
C ALA A 417 0.08 17.35 -25.34
N PHE A 418 0.05 17.68 -24.04
CA PHE A 418 -0.96 18.53 -23.40
C PHE A 418 -0.41 19.93 -23.07
N PRO A 419 -0.06 20.76 -24.08
CA PRO A 419 0.57 22.05 -23.84
C PRO A 419 -0.36 23.04 -23.13
N GLU A 420 -1.68 22.95 -23.34
CA GLU A 420 -2.61 23.88 -22.71
C GLU A 420 -2.75 23.66 -21.20
N ALA A 421 -2.84 22.40 -20.76
CA ALA A 421 -2.80 22.05 -19.35
C ALA A 421 -1.49 22.51 -18.68
N THR A 422 -0.37 22.30 -19.37
CA THR A 422 0.98 22.71 -18.93
C THR A 422 1.08 24.24 -18.81
N SER A 423 0.55 24.97 -19.79
CA SER A 423 0.51 26.44 -19.82
C SER A 423 -0.36 27.01 -18.69
N VAL A 424 -1.52 26.42 -18.42
CA VAL A 424 -2.40 26.85 -17.32
C VAL A 424 -1.72 26.70 -15.96
N ALA A 425 -1.07 25.57 -15.70
CA ALA A 425 -0.28 25.38 -14.48
C ALA A 425 0.86 26.40 -14.36
N TRP A 426 1.57 26.67 -15.46
CA TRP A 426 2.64 27.66 -15.48
C TRP A 426 2.14 29.08 -15.21
N ASN A 427 1.04 29.48 -15.82
CA ASN A 427 0.42 30.78 -15.61
C ASN A 427 -0.03 30.96 -14.16
N GLU A 428 -0.43 29.88 -13.49
CA GLU A 428 -0.77 29.94 -12.07
C GLU A 428 0.46 30.23 -11.20
N LEU A 429 1.62 29.65 -11.52
CA LEU A 429 2.89 30.02 -10.87
C LEU A 429 3.26 31.48 -11.12
N LEU A 430 3.08 31.99 -12.35
CA LEU A 430 3.39 33.39 -12.70
C LEU A 430 2.52 34.41 -11.97
N LYS A 431 1.28 34.04 -11.61
CA LYS A 431 0.38 34.87 -10.78
C LYS A 431 0.75 34.87 -9.30
N GLY A 432 1.77 34.12 -8.89
CA GLY A 432 2.16 33.94 -7.49
C GLY A 432 1.47 32.77 -6.79
N GLY A 433 0.76 31.91 -7.53
CA GLY A 433 0.26 30.63 -7.02
C GLY A 433 1.41 29.70 -6.65
N ASN A 434 1.17 28.77 -5.72
CA ASN A 434 2.17 27.77 -5.34
C ASN A 434 1.99 26.48 -6.15
N ARG A 435 2.88 25.50 -5.95
CA ARG A 435 2.83 24.19 -6.63
C ARG A 435 1.47 23.47 -6.54
N ILE A 436 0.73 23.63 -5.45
CA ILE A 436 -0.56 22.97 -5.21
C ILE A 436 -1.62 23.61 -6.10
N ASP A 437 -1.64 24.94 -6.17
CA ASP A 437 -2.60 25.69 -7.00
C ASP A 437 -2.32 25.44 -8.49
N ALA A 438 -1.05 25.46 -8.89
CA ALA A 438 -0.63 25.17 -10.26
C ALA A 438 -0.95 23.72 -10.67
N LEU A 439 -0.72 22.73 -9.80
CA LEU A 439 -1.04 21.33 -10.08
C LEU A 439 -2.54 21.10 -10.26
N GLU A 440 -3.37 21.70 -9.40
CA GLU A 440 -4.83 21.64 -9.56
C GLU A 440 -5.25 22.29 -10.88
N ALA A 441 -4.80 23.53 -11.14
CA ALA A 441 -5.20 24.29 -12.32
C ALA A 441 -4.87 23.55 -13.63
N GLY A 442 -3.66 23.00 -13.75
CA GLY A 442 -3.23 22.29 -14.95
C GLY A 442 -3.98 20.97 -15.17
N CYS A 443 -4.06 20.13 -14.14
CA CYS A 443 -4.77 18.85 -14.24
C CYS A 443 -6.27 19.06 -14.49
N SER A 444 -6.92 19.99 -13.78
CA SER A 444 -8.34 20.30 -14.00
C SER A 444 -8.61 20.91 -15.36
N LYS A 445 -7.65 21.65 -15.95
CA LYS A 445 -7.79 22.09 -17.34
C LYS A 445 -7.87 20.92 -18.30
N CYS A 446 -7.09 19.87 -18.05
CA CYS A 446 -7.13 18.67 -18.88
C CYS A 446 -8.41 17.84 -18.69
N GLU A 447 -8.96 17.82 -17.47
CA GLU A 447 -10.30 17.25 -17.20
C GLU A 447 -11.41 18.00 -17.93
N GLU A 448 -11.31 19.32 -18.02
CA GLU A 448 -12.26 20.17 -18.76
C GLU A 448 -12.16 19.96 -20.27
N LEU A 449 -10.93 19.94 -20.81
CA LEU A 449 -10.67 19.75 -22.24
C LEU A 449 -10.89 18.31 -22.71
N GLN A 450 -11.07 17.37 -21.79
CA GLN A 450 -11.15 15.95 -22.07
C GLN A 450 -9.95 15.47 -22.88
N CYS A 451 -8.72 15.82 -22.46
CA CYS A 451 -7.50 15.58 -23.25
C CYS A 451 -7.46 14.16 -23.81
N ASP A 452 -7.35 14.06 -25.14
CA ASP A 452 -7.35 12.82 -25.94
C ASP A 452 -8.49 11.82 -25.60
N GLY A 453 -9.57 12.29 -24.98
CA GLY A 453 -10.71 11.49 -24.54
C GLY A 453 -10.44 10.58 -23.33
N THR A 454 -9.27 10.64 -22.71
CA THR A 454 -8.84 9.72 -21.64
C THR A 454 -8.73 10.38 -20.27
N VAL A 455 -8.96 11.68 -20.19
CA VAL A 455 -8.95 12.47 -18.96
C VAL A 455 -10.30 13.15 -18.77
N GLY A 456 -10.81 13.19 -17.53
CA GLY A 456 -12.09 13.82 -17.24
C GLY A 456 -13.31 13.07 -17.79
N TYR A 457 -14.44 13.76 -17.86
CA TYR A 457 -15.72 13.16 -18.23
C TYR A 457 -15.80 12.82 -19.73
N GLY A 458 -16.76 11.99 -20.14
CA GLY A 458 -17.11 11.79 -21.55
C GLY A 458 -16.25 10.81 -22.35
N GLY A 459 -15.33 10.12 -21.69
CA GLY A 459 -14.50 9.06 -22.26
C GLY A 459 -14.47 7.79 -21.43
N SER A 460 -13.87 6.74 -21.97
CA SER A 460 -13.66 5.41 -21.35
C SER A 460 -14.80 4.92 -20.44
N PRO A 461 -16.03 4.77 -20.95
CA PRO A 461 -17.12 4.20 -20.17
C PRO A 461 -16.77 2.78 -19.72
N ASP A 462 -17.27 2.35 -18.56
CA ASP A 462 -17.19 0.96 -18.12
C ASP A 462 -18.13 0.05 -18.95
N GLU A 463 -18.13 -1.26 -18.68
CA GLU A 463 -18.98 -2.21 -19.41
C GLU A 463 -20.50 -1.95 -19.28
N ASN A 464 -20.91 -1.12 -18.31
CA ASN A 464 -22.29 -0.66 -18.12
C ASN A 464 -22.57 0.70 -18.78
N GLY A 465 -21.58 1.32 -19.42
CA GLY A 465 -21.71 2.60 -20.11
C GLY A 465 -21.45 3.83 -19.23
N GLU A 466 -20.92 3.66 -18.02
CA GLU A 466 -20.64 4.77 -17.10
C GLU A 466 -19.15 5.14 -17.09
N THR A 467 -18.85 6.42 -17.30
CA THR A 467 -17.52 6.97 -17.06
C THR A 467 -17.29 7.19 -15.56
N THR A 468 -16.14 6.78 -15.05
CA THR A 468 -15.69 7.00 -13.67
C THR A 468 -14.26 7.50 -13.64
N LEU A 469 -13.94 8.40 -12.71
CA LEU A 469 -12.67 9.13 -12.69
C LEU A 469 -11.77 8.69 -11.54
N ASP A 470 -10.47 8.66 -11.82
CA ASP A 470 -9.41 8.37 -10.86
C ASP A 470 -8.46 9.58 -10.80
N ALA A 471 -8.12 10.06 -9.61
CA ALA A 471 -7.18 11.17 -9.44
C ALA A 471 -6.33 11.07 -8.16
N LEU A 472 -5.09 11.54 -8.24
CA LEU A 472 -4.13 11.64 -7.14
C LEU A 472 -3.57 13.06 -7.07
N PHE A 473 -3.54 13.61 -5.86
CA PHE A 473 -2.90 14.86 -5.50
C PHE A 473 -1.82 14.57 -4.46
N PHE A 474 -0.54 14.77 -4.78
CA PHE A 474 0.58 14.45 -3.88
C PHE A 474 1.51 15.66 -3.66
N ASP A 475 1.58 16.13 -2.40
CA ASP A 475 2.49 17.18 -1.97
C ASP A 475 3.77 16.59 -1.36
N GLY A 476 4.89 16.72 -2.09
CA GLY A 476 6.17 16.15 -1.69
C GLY A 476 6.83 16.82 -0.49
N VAL A 477 6.37 17.99 -0.05
CA VAL A 477 6.94 18.72 1.10
C VAL A 477 6.68 17.98 2.41
N ASN A 478 5.43 17.58 2.63
CA ASN A 478 5.00 16.92 3.87
C ASN A 478 4.61 15.45 3.65
N MET A 479 4.82 14.94 2.44
CA MET A 479 4.31 13.64 1.98
C MET A 479 2.78 13.53 2.15
N ASN A 480 2.07 14.66 2.09
CA ASN A 480 0.61 14.69 2.20
C ASN A 480 0.00 14.34 0.85
N MET A 481 -1.09 13.59 0.86
CA MET A 481 -1.81 13.26 -0.35
C MET A 481 -3.31 13.22 -0.12
N GLY A 482 -4.04 13.42 -1.20
CA GLY A 482 -5.46 13.12 -1.32
C GLY A 482 -5.72 12.48 -2.67
N ALA A 483 -6.61 11.50 -2.71
CA ALA A 483 -6.92 10.73 -3.91
C ALA A 483 -8.40 10.35 -3.94
N VAL A 484 -8.89 10.14 -5.15
CA VAL A 484 -10.22 9.58 -5.42
C VAL A 484 -10.14 8.49 -6.48
N GLY A 485 -10.85 7.39 -6.27
CA GLY A 485 -10.84 6.23 -7.17
C GLY A 485 -12.25 5.78 -7.51
N GLY A 486 -12.53 5.55 -8.79
CA GLY A 486 -13.86 5.25 -9.27
C GLY A 486 -14.86 6.34 -8.91
N LEU A 487 -14.45 7.62 -8.89
CA LEU A 487 -15.31 8.74 -8.60
C LEU A 487 -16.43 8.81 -9.64
N ARG A 488 -17.68 8.76 -9.17
CA ARG A 488 -18.86 8.76 -10.02
C ARG A 488 -19.49 10.14 -10.02
N ARG A 489 -19.99 10.57 -11.17
CA ARG A 489 -20.91 11.71 -11.30
C ARG A 489 -20.38 13.07 -10.79
N VAL A 490 -19.08 13.29 -10.77
CA VAL A 490 -18.45 14.59 -10.45
C VAL A 490 -17.28 14.79 -11.41
N LYS A 491 -17.27 15.91 -12.14
CA LYS A 491 -16.32 16.16 -13.24
C LYS A 491 -14.91 16.51 -12.75
N ASN A 492 -14.80 17.24 -11.65
CA ASN A 492 -13.56 17.82 -11.15
C ASN A 492 -12.79 16.85 -10.22
N ALA A 493 -12.32 15.71 -10.74
CA ALA A 493 -11.70 14.68 -9.92
C ALA A 493 -10.44 15.17 -9.18
N MET A 494 -9.58 15.94 -9.84
CA MET A 494 -8.38 16.52 -9.23
C MET A 494 -8.72 17.46 -8.06
N SER A 495 -9.72 18.34 -8.23
CA SER A 495 -10.18 19.21 -7.16
C SER A 495 -10.78 18.43 -5.99
N VAL A 496 -11.51 17.34 -6.24
CA VAL A 496 -12.00 16.47 -5.16
C VAL A 496 -10.83 15.81 -4.43
N ALA A 497 -9.81 15.33 -5.15
CA ALA A 497 -8.59 14.78 -4.54
C ALA A 497 -7.87 15.82 -3.65
N ARG A 498 -7.78 17.09 -4.09
CA ARG A 498 -7.29 18.21 -3.25
C ARG A 498 -8.15 18.38 -2.00
N ARG A 499 -9.48 18.31 -2.09
CA ARG A 499 -10.37 18.38 -0.91
C ARG A 499 -10.18 17.22 0.05
N VAL A 500 -9.89 16.00 -0.43
CA VAL A 500 -9.53 14.89 0.47
C VAL A 500 -8.30 15.26 1.30
N LEU A 501 -7.25 15.79 0.65
CA LEU A 501 -6.02 16.24 1.30
C LEU A 501 -6.27 17.36 2.32
N GLU A 502 -7.07 18.36 1.96
CA GLU A 502 -7.26 19.58 2.74
C GLU A 502 -8.28 19.45 3.86
N ASN A 503 -9.35 18.66 3.66
CA ASN A 503 -10.52 18.63 4.54
C ASN A 503 -10.65 17.34 5.35
N THR A 504 -9.75 16.37 5.14
CA THR A 504 -9.73 15.12 5.91
C THR A 504 -8.33 14.75 6.38
N GLU A 505 -8.23 13.91 7.41
CA GLU A 505 -6.97 13.24 7.78
C GLU A 505 -6.67 12.03 6.89
N HIS A 506 -7.63 11.63 6.04
CA HIS A 506 -7.51 10.51 5.13
C HIS A 506 -6.79 10.88 3.82
N SER A 507 -6.36 9.85 3.10
CA SER A 507 -5.60 9.98 1.86
C SER A 507 -6.34 9.47 0.62
N PHE A 508 -7.31 8.56 0.77
CA PHE A 508 -7.97 7.96 -0.40
C PHE A 508 -9.45 7.65 -0.15
N LEU A 509 -10.34 8.19 -1.00
CA LEU A 509 -11.78 7.92 -0.98
C LEU A 509 -12.25 7.28 -2.30
N ILE A 510 -13.26 6.42 -2.28
CA ILE A 510 -13.71 5.67 -3.47
C ILE A 510 -15.21 5.73 -3.77
N GLY A 511 -15.55 5.51 -5.05
CA GLY A 511 -16.90 5.19 -5.51
C GLY A 511 -17.95 6.26 -5.22
N ASP A 512 -19.19 5.82 -4.98
CA ASP A 512 -20.32 6.71 -4.63
C ASP A 512 -20.12 7.44 -3.28
N LEU A 513 -19.30 6.89 -2.39
CA LEU A 513 -19.00 7.51 -1.12
C LEU A 513 -18.03 8.70 -1.29
N ALA A 514 -17.09 8.62 -2.24
CA ALA A 514 -16.32 9.78 -2.69
C ALA A 514 -17.21 10.86 -3.35
N THR A 515 -18.22 10.46 -4.14
CA THR A 515 -19.22 11.38 -4.70
C THR A 515 -19.99 12.10 -3.59
N ARG A 516 -20.39 11.38 -2.53
CA ARG A 516 -21.08 11.97 -1.38
C ARG A 516 -20.20 13.00 -0.66
N PHE A 517 -18.93 12.67 -0.43
CA PHE A 517 -17.94 13.60 0.10
C PHE A 517 -17.81 14.84 -0.80
N ALA A 518 -17.66 14.65 -2.12
CA ALA A 518 -17.56 15.76 -3.07
C ALA A 518 -18.76 16.71 -2.99
N LYS A 519 -19.98 16.19 -2.87
CA LYS A 519 -21.18 17.02 -2.69
C LYS A 519 -21.14 17.85 -1.41
N GLN A 520 -20.66 17.27 -0.30
CA GLN A 520 -20.47 18.02 0.95
C GLN A 520 -19.41 19.13 0.79
N MET A 521 -18.41 18.90 -0.06
CA MET A 521 -17.40 19.89 -0.43
C MET A 521 -17.88 20.94 -1.45
N GLY A 522 -19.16 20.87 -1.87
CA GLY A 522 -19.78 21.85 -2.76
C GLY A 522 -19.70 21.51 -4.25
N PHE A 523 -19.17 20.34 -4.62
CA PHE A 523 -19.19 19.89 -6.02
C PHE A 523 -20.59 19.47 -6.45
N LYS A 524 -20.88 19.66 -7.73
CA LYS A 524 -22.15 19.27 -8.34
C LYS A 524 -22.12 17.80 -8.74
N GLU A 525 -23.19 17.09 -8.40
CA GLU A 525 -23.43 15.75 -8.94
C GLU A 525 -24.09 15.86 -10.32
N GLU A 526 -23.44 15.33 -11.35
CA GLU A 526 -23.92 15.36 -12.73
C GLU A 526 -23.40 14.15 -13.54
N ALA A 527 -24.06 13.81 -14.64
CA ALA A 527 -23.62 12.70 -15.47
C ALA A 527 -22.24 12.97 -16.07
N LEU A 528 -21.37 11.95 -16.04
CA LEU A 528 -20.06 11.99 -16.72
C LEU A 528 -20.15 11.53 -18.17
N SER A 529 -21.23 10.86 -18.56
CA SER A 529 -21.43 10.40 -19.92
C SER A 529 -21.72 11.56 -20.89
N THR A 530 -21.14 11.47 -22.08
CA THR A 530 -21.43 12.30 -23.26
C THR A 530 -22.01 11.43 -24.37
N ASN A 531 -22.55 12.06 -25.42
CA ASN A 531 -22.97 11.35 -26.63
C ASN A 531 -21.84 10.49 -27.22
N ASN A 532 -20.59 10.95 -27.13
CA ASN A 532 -19.41 10.20 -27.56
C ASN A 532 -19.24 8.90 -26.75
N SER A 533 -19.15 8.98 -25.41
CA SER A 533 -19.02 7.79 -24.56
C SER A 533 -20.18 6.81 -24.72
N ILE A 534 -21.41 7.31 -24.92
CA ILE A 534 -22.58 6.45 -25.16
C ILE A 534 -22.46 5.73 -26.51
N SER A 535 -21.96 6.41 -27.55
CA SER A 535 -21.70 5.81 -28.85
C SER A 535 -20.62 4.73 -28.76
N MET A 536 -19.50 5.04 -28.11
CA MET A 536 -18.39 4.09 -27.88
C MET A 536 -18.89 2.80 -27.21
N TRP A 537 -19.66 2.93 -26.12
CA TRP A 537 -20.20 1.78 -25.40
C TRP A 537 -21.19 0.96 -26.26
N ARG A 538 -22.06 1.61 -27.03
CA ARG A 538 -23.01 0.92 -27.92
C ARG A 538 -22.29 0.15 -29.02
N GLU A 539 -21.28 0.76 -29.64
CA GLU A 539 -20.47 0.12 -30.67
C GLU A 539 -19.74 -1.11 -30.12
N TRP A 540 -19.09 -0.97 -28.96
CA TRP A 540 -18.44 -2.10 -28.29
C TRP A 540 -19.42 -3.23 -27.94
N LYS A 541 -20.63 -2.89 -27.47
CA LYS A 541 -21.67 -3.87 -27.18
C LYS A 541 -22.16 -4.59 -28.44
N ASN A 542 -22.30 -3.87 -29.55
CA ASN A 542 -22.63 -4.46 -30.85
C ASN A 542 -21.51 -5.35 -31.39
N ASN A 543 -20.26 -5.08 -31.01
CA ASN A 543 -19.08 -5.89 -31.30
C ASN A 543 -18.85 -7.02 -30.27
N ASN A 544 -19.93 -7.56 -29.69
CA ASN A 544 -19.91 -8.67 -28.72
C ASN A 544 -19.04 -8.38 -27.47
N CYS A 545 -18.92 -7.12 -27.08
CA CYS A 545 -18.18 -6.72 -25.89
C CYS A 545 -16.70 -7.12 -25.93
N ASN A 546 -16.05 -6.94 -27.08
CA ASN A 546 -14.64 -7.31 -27.29
C ASN A 546 -13.82 -6.08 -27.74
N PRO A 547 -12.63 -5.84 -27.17
CA PRO A 547 -12.00 -6.56 -26.06
C PRO A 547 -12.67 -6.32 -24.70
N ASN A 548 -12.47 -7.23 -23.75
CA ASN A 548 -12.89 -7.07 -22.36
C ASN A 548 -11.86 -7.66 -21.37
N PHE A 549 -12.13 -7.49 -20.09
CA PHE A 549 -11.21 -7.80 -19.00
C PHE A 549 -11.59 -9.06 -18.21
N TRP A 550 -12.57 -9.84 -18.68
CA TRP A 550 -12.99 -11.07 -18.03
C TRP A 550 -12.14 -12.26 -18.50
N LYS A 551 -11.78 -13.13 -17.56
CA LYS A 551 -11.06 -14.39 -17.83
C LYS A 551 -11.63 -15.51 -16.97
N ASN A 552 -11.50 -16.76 -17.39
CA ASN A 552 -11.94 -17.93 -16.60
C ASN A 552 -13.41 -17.82 -16.13
N VAL A 553 -14.31 -17.39 -17.02
CA VAL A 553 -15.75 -17.26 -16.76
C VAL A 553 -16.58 -17.90 -17.87
N LYS A 554 -17.86 -18.16 -17.59
CA LYS A 554 -18.88 -18.59 -18.55
C LYS A 554 -20.05 -17.60 -18.58
N PRO A 555 -20.68 -17.35 -19.73
CA PRO A 555 -20.29 -17.79 -21.07
C PRO A 555 -18.91 -17.23 -21.47
N ASP A 556 -18.32 -17.78 -22.54
CA ASP A 556 -17.00 -17.35 -23.04
C ASP A 556 -16.99 -15.83 -23.29
N PRO A 557 -16.13 -15.06 -22.60
CA PRO A 557 -16.10 -13.60 -22.71
C PRO A 557 -15.71 -13.09 -24.09
N LEU A 558 -15.13 -13.92 -24.96
CA LEU A 558 -14.83 -13.53 -26.33
C LEU A 558 -16.04 -13.57 -27.26
N ARG A 559 -17.14 -14.18 -26.82
CA ARG A 559 -18.32 -14.48 -27.65
C ARG A 559 -19.63 -13.96 -27.06
N SER A 560 -19.61 -13.46 -25.83
CA SER A 560 -20.81 -13.03 -25.12
C SER A 560 -20.46 -11.90 -24.17
N CYS A 561 -21.37 -10.95 -24.00
CA CYS A 561 -21.28 -9.87 -23.02
C CYS A 561 -21.64 -10.30 -21.58
N GLY A 562 -21.75 -11.60 -21.30
CA GLY A 562 -22.23 -12.12 -20.02
C GLY A 562 -23.77 -12.11 -19.89
N PRO A 563 -24.32 -12.09 -18.67
CA PRO A 563 -23.61 -11.97 -17.39
C PRO A 563 -22.68 -13.15 -17.14
N TYR A 564 -21.48 -12.87 -16.64
CA TYR A 564 -20.44 -13.86 -16.44
C TYR A 564 -20.56 -14.54 -15.07
N GLN A 565 -20.32 -15.84 -15.04
CA GLN A 565 -20.24 -16.65 -13.82
C GLN A 565 -18.90 -17.37 -13.78
N PRO A 566 -18.36 -17.67 -12.58
CA PRO A 566 -17.10 -18.41 -12.47
C PRO A 566 -17.24 -19.82 -13.06
N ILE A 567 -16.21 -20.27 -13.78
CA ILE A 567 -16.04 -21.69 -14.15
C ILE A 567 -15.38 -22.47 -13.01
N SER A 568 -15.60 -23.78 -12.95
CA SER A 568 -14.97 -24.65 -11.94
C SER A 568 -13.45 -24.64 -12.06
N GLU A 569 -12.76 -24.68 -10.91
CA GLU A 569 -11.30 -24.55 -10.81
C GLU A 569 -10.53 -25.64 -11.60
N ASN A 570 -11.15 -26.78 -11.91
CA ASN A 570 -10.54 -27.85 -12.71
C ASN A 570 -10.56 -27.60 -14.23
N SER A 571 -11.06 -26.44 -14.69
CA SER A 571 -11.24 -26.12 -16.12
C SER A 571 -10.44 -24.89 -16.58
N VAL A 572 -9.36 -24.54 -15.86
CA VAL A 572 -8.52 -23.36 -16.17
C VAL A 572 -7.91 -23.52 -17.57
N TYR A 573 -8.48 -22.81 -18.54
CA TYR A 573 -7.91 -22.69 -19.86
C TYR A 573 -6.81 -21.63 -19.85
N PHE A 574 -5.67 -22.03 -20.41
CA PHE A 574 -4.45 -21.26 -20.56
C PHE A 574 -4.66 -19.86 -21.15
N ASN A 575 -4.01 -18.90 -20.48
CA ASN A 575 -3.26 -17.76 -20.98
C ASN A 575 -3.70 -17.18 -22.33
N ARG A 576 -4.47 -16.09 -22.30
CA ARG A 576 -4.62 -15.19 -23.45
C ARG A 576 -4.17 -13.79 -23.07
N LYS A 577 -3.07 -13.34 -23.70
CA LYS A 577 -2.68 -11.93 -23.77
C LYS A 577 -3.78 -11.16 -24.50
N LEU A 578 -4.74 -10.62 -23.77
CA LEU A 578 -5.55 -9.49 -24.23
C LEU A 578 -4.81 -8.23 -23.77
N PHE A 579 -3.79 -7.84 -24.51
CA PHE A 579 -3.20 -6.52 -24.39
C PHE A 579 -3.43 -5.83 -25.73
N ASP A 580 -4.49 -5.03 -25.82
CA ASP A 580 -4.47 -3.93 -26.75
C ASP A 580 -3.86 -2.73 -26.02
N SER A 581 -2.70 -2.31 -26.52
CA SER A 581 -1.84 -1.25 -26.01
C SER A 581 -2.39 0.16 -26.25
N HIS A 582 -3.59 0.32 -26.82
CA HIS A 582 -4.01 1.58 -27.45
C HIS A 582 -5.06 2.42 -26.70
N ASN A 583 -5.46 2.11 -25.47
CA ASN A 583 -6.68 2.76 -24.94
C ASN A 583 -6.54 3.69 -23.73
N HIS A 584 -5.40 3.80 -23.02
CA HIS A 584 -5.37 4.53 -21.72
C HIS A 584 -4.21 5.50 -21.54
N ASP A 585 -4.48 6.76 -21.84
CA ASP A 585 -3.60 7.87 -21.51
C ASP A 585 -4.05 8.50 -20.18
N THR A 586 -3.09 8.88 -19.36
CA THR A 586 -3.31 9.58 -18.09
C THR A 586 -2.56 10.88 -18.16
N ILE A 587 -3.19 11.99 -17.76
CA ILE A 587 -2.41 13.19 -17.45
C ILE A 587 -1.70 12.93 -16.12
N GLY A 588 -0.39 12.94 -16.15
CA GLY A 588 0.49 13.05 -15.00
C GLY A 588 1.21 14.37 -15.09
N MET A 589 1.15 15.17 -14.02
CA MET A 589 1.77 16.48 -13.95
C MET A 589 2.70 16.57 -12.75
N ILE A 590 3.87 17.18 -12.97
CA ILE A 590 4.83 17.54 -11.94
C ILE A 590 4.99 19.05 -11.95
N VAL A 591 4.93 19.65 -10.76
CA VAL A 591 5.16 21.08 -10.56
C VAL A 591 6.27 21.27 -9.55
N VAL A 592 7.32 21.99 -9.96
CA VAL A 592 8.34 22.55 -9.08
C VAL A 592 8.14 24.06 -9.07
N ASP A 593 7.75 24.62 -7.92
CA ASP A 593 7.52 26.06 -7.79
C ASP A 593 8.83 26.85 -7.60
N GLY A 594 8.73 28.19 -7.58
CA GLY A 594 9.88 29.09 -7.44
C GLY A 594 10.62 28.98 -6.10
N TYR A 595 10.09 28.21 -5.14
CA TYR A 595 10.74 27.90 -3.85
C TYR A 595 11.36 26.49 -3.84
N ASN A 596 11.50 25.85 -5.01
CA ASN A 596 11.94 24.48 -5.19
C ASN A 596 11.08 23.48 -4.40
N LYS A 597 9.78 23.77 -4.25
CA LYS A 597 8.84 22.84 -3.64
C LYS A 597 8.13 22.03 -4.72
N ILE A 598 8.00 20.74 -4.49
CA ILE A 598 7.57 19.78 -5.51
C ILE A 598 6.20 19.19 -5.16
N ALA A 599 5.31 19.17 -6.14
CA ALA A 599 4.06 18.42 -6.11
C ALA A 599 3.91 17.61 -7.40
N ALA A 600 3.21 16.49 -7.31
CA ALA A 600 2.88 15.67 -8.46
C ALA A 600 1.46 15.14 -8.33
N GLY A 601 0.81 14.91 -9.47
CA GLY A 601 -0.55 14.40 -9.48
C GLY A 601 -0.91 13.77 -10.81
N THR A 602 -2.02 13.06 -10.82
CA THR A 602 -2.56 12.43 -12.01
C THR A 602 -4.08 12.52 -12.05
N SER A 603 -4.66 12.52 -13.26
CA SER A 603 -6.10 12.32 -13.46
C SER A 603 -6.37 11.48 -14.72
N THR A 604 -7.39 10.63 -14.68
CA THR A 604 -7.81 9.81 -15.81
C THR A 604 -9.28 9.40 -15.68
N ASN A 605 -9.89 9.01 -16.80
CA ASN A 605 -11.12 8.20 -16.80
C ASN A 605 -10.84 6.68 -16.89
N GLY A 606 -9.57 6.27 -16.91
CA GLY A 606 -9.11 4.91 -16.74
C GLY A 606 -9.41 4.00 -17.93
N ALA A 607 -9.46 2.70 -17.66
CA ALA A 607 -9.65 1.69 -18.70
C ALA A 607 -11.01 1.78 -19.42
N ASN A 608 -11.04 1.62 -20.74
CA ASN A 608 -12.21 1.75 -21.60
C ASN A 608 -12.89 0.37 -21.62
N HIS A 609 -14.18 0.34 -21.38
CA HIS A 609 -14.96 -0.87 -21.13
C HIS A 609 -14.44 -1.70 -19.94
N LYS A 610 -13.82 -1.03 -18.95
CA LYS A 610 -13.37 -1.64 -17.70
C LYS A 610 -14.52 -2.30 -16.96
N ILE A 611 -14.20 -3.29 -16.13
CA ILE A 611 -15.20 -3.84 -15.19
C ILE A 611 -15.57 -2.72 -14.21
N PRO A 612 -16.86 -2.52 -13.93
CA PRO A 612 -17.34 -1.45 -13.07
C PRO A 612 -16.66 -1.50 -11.69
N GLY A 613 -16.23 -0.34 -11.21
CA GLY A 613 -15.47 -0.21 -9.96
C GLY A 613 -13.98 -0.45 -10.08
N ARG A 614 -13.45 -0.78 -11.27
CA ARG A 614 -12.01 -0.85 -11.50
C ARG A 614 -11.34 0.49 -11.22
N VAL A 615 -10.25 0.43 -10.46
CA VAL A 615 -9.33 1.55 -10.22
C VAL A 615 -7.96 1.23 -10.81
N GLY A 616 -7.38 2.18 -11.56
CA GLY A 616 -6.06 2.06 -12.18
C GLY A 616 -4.90 2.49 -11.27
N ASP A 617 -3.73 2.73 -11.86
CA ASP A 617 -2.52 3.23 -11.20
C ASP A 617 -2.62 4.70 -10.79
N SER A 618 -3.37 5.52 -11.53
CA SER A 618 -3.43 6.97 -11.35
C SER A 618 -3.69 7.42 -9.90
N PRO A 619 -4.72 6.94 -9.19
CA PRO A 619 -4.99 7.40 -7.82
C PRO A 619 -4.07 6.75 -6.77
N ILE A 620 -3.15 5.87 -7.20
CA ILE A 620 -2.32 5.05 -6.31
C ILE A 620 -0.93 5.70 -6.18
N PRO A 621 -0.51 6.11 -4.97
CA PRO A 621 0.78 6.73 -4.78
C PRO A 621 1.90 5.73 -5.11
N GLY A 622 2.94 6.22 -5.78
CA GLY A 622 4.05 5.40 -6.25
C GLY A 622 3.78 4.66 -7.55
N ALA A 623 2.53 4.43 -7.91
CA ALA A 623 2.17 3.96 -9.24
C ALA A 623 2.04 5.15 -10.19
N GLY A 624 0.91 5.88 -10.13
CA GLY A 624 0.60 6.99 -11.02
C GLY A 624 1.48 8.23 -10.80
N ALA A 625 1.70 8.63 -9.54
CA ALA A 625 2.62 9.71 -9.20
C ALA A 625 3.30 9.50 -7.84
N TYR A 626 4.48 10.10 -7.69
CA TYR A 626 5.16 10.22 -6.40
C TYR A 626 6.03 11.47 -6.37
N ALA A 627 6.02 12.19 -5.24
CA ALA A 627 6.87 13.36 -5.04
C ALA A 627 7.52 13.31 -3.66
N ASP A 628 8.80 13.63 -3.60
CA ASP A 628 9.55 13.84 -2.37
C ASP A 628 10.43 15.08 -2.54
N ASN A 629 10.19 16.09 -1.71
CA ASN A 629 10.85 17.38 -1.85
C ASN A 629 12.37 17.32 -1.65
N ASP A 630 12.89 16.28 -1.00
CA ASP A 630 14.32 16.08 -0.81
C ASP A 630 15.01 15.48 -2.04
N VAL A 631 14.24 14.98 -3.02
CA VAL A 631 14.78 14.19 -4.14
C VAL A 631 14.29 14.67 -5.50
N GLY A 632 12.97 14.73 -5.69
CA GLY A 632 12.36 14.85 -7.01
C GLY A 632 10.96 14.27 -7.04
N ALA A 633 10.41 14.15 -8.24
CA ALA A 633 9.10 13.55 -8.48
C ALA A 633 9.08 12.76 -9.78
N ALA A 634 8.13 11.84 -9.88
CA ALA A 634 7.85 11.08 -11.07
C ALA A 634 6.35 10.90 -11.25
N VAL A 635 5.92 10.82 -12.52
CA VAL A 635 4.57 10.48 -12.94
C VAL A 635 4.62 9.40 -14.01
N ALA A 636 3.56 8.61 -14.07
CA ALA A 636 3.44 7.46 -14.95
C ALA A 636 2.14 7.46 -15.77
N THR A 637 2.16 6.77 -16.90
CA THR A 637 1.00 6.53 -17.76
C THR A 637 1.13 5.17 -18.45
N GLY A 638 0.02 4.54 -18.82
CA GLY A 638 0.00 3.27 -19.56
C GLY A 638 -1.01 2.26 -19.03
N ASN A 639 -0.69 0.97 -19.09
CA ASN A 639 -1.54 -0.08 -18.54
C ASN A 639 -1.59 -0.01 -17.01
N GLY A 640 -2.60 0.69 -16.48
CA GLY A 640 -2.68 0.95 -15.03
C GLY A 640 -2.72 -0.28 -14.13
N ASP A 641 -3.19 -1.43 -14.63
CA ASP A 641 -3.16 -2.68 -13.85
C ASP A 641 -1.74 -3.23 -13.73
N VAL A 642 -0.94 -3.14 -14.79
CA VAL A 642 0.49 -3.50 -14.77
C VAL A 642 1.29 -2.46 -13.98
N MET A 643 1.11 -1.16 -14.24
CA MET A 643 1.87 -0.09 -13.58
C MET A 643 1.72 -0.13 -12.05
N MET A 644 0.50 -0.36 -11.55
CA MET A 644 0.21 -0.48 -10.12
C MET A 644 1.02 -1.58 -9.43
N ARG A 645 1.32 -2.68 -10.12
CA ARG A 645 2.05 -3.83 -9.54
C ARG A 645 3.54 -3.57 -9.36
N PHE A 646 4.11 -2.56 -10.02
CA PHE A 646 5.56 -2.28 -9.99
C PHE A 646 5.93 -0.94 -9.36
N LEU A 647 4.94 -0.08 -9.11
CA LEU A 647 5.12 1.23 -8.47
C LEU A 647 6.25 2.05 -9.12
N PRO A 648 6.20 2.27 -10.44
CA PRO A 648 7.31 2.85 -11.21
C PRO A 648 7.64 4.29 -10.80
N SER A 649 6.66 5.09 -10.39
CA SER A 649 6.91 6.47 -9.94
C SER A 649 7.69 6.49 -8.62
N PHE A 650 7.34 5.61 -7.67
CA PHE A 650 8.11 5.48 -6.43
C PHE A 650 9.51 4.97 -6.72
N LEU A 651 9.64 3.92 -7.55
CA LEU A 651 10.94 3.37 -7.90
C LEU A 651 11.83 4.42 -8.58
N ALA A 652 11.31 5.21 -9.52
CA ALA A 652 12.08 6.27 -10.17
C ALA A 652 12.58 7.32 -9.15
N VAL A 653 11.72 7.79 -8.23
CA VAL A 653 12.14 8.70 -7.15
C VAL A 653 13.20 8.04 -6.26
N GLU A 654 13.08 6.75 -5.96
CA GLU A 654 14.07 6.05 -5.15
C GLU A 654 15.41 5.80 -5.85
N GLU A 655 15.40 5.60 -7.16
CA GLU A 655 16.63 5.55 -7.95
C GLU A 655 17.30 6.93 -8.00
N MET A 656 16.52 8.01 -8.15
CA MET A 656 17.07 9.38 -8.04
C MET A 656 17.65 9.65 -6.65
N ARG A 657 17.02 9.14 -5.58
CA ARG A 657 17.57 9.22 -4.21
C ARG A 657 18.93 8.53 -4.09
N ARG A 658 19.17 7.49 -4.89
CA ARG A 658 20.42 6.74 -4.95
C ARG A 658 21.46 7.38 -5.87
N GLY A 659 21.14 8.52 -6.48
CA GLY A 659 22.04 9.28 -7.34
C GLY A 659 21.85 9.05 -8.84
N SER A 660 20.84 8.29 -9.26
CA SER A 660 20.51 8.15 -10.69
C SER A 660 20.00 9.48 -11.26
N THR A 661 20.33 9.75 -12.52
CA THR A 661 19.68 10.83 -13.27
C THR A 661 18.20 10.49 -13.50
N PRO A 662 17.33 11.48 -13.78
CA PRO A 662 15.94 11.21 -14.12
C PRO A 662 15.77 10.22 -15.28
N LEU A 663 16.66 10.25 -16.28
CA LEU A 663 16.61 9.33 -17.41
C LEU A 663 16.91 7.89 -16.97
N GLU A 664 18.00 7.67 -16.23
CA GLU A 664 18.34 6.32 -15.78
C GLU A 664 17.31 5.78 -14.80
N ALA A 665 16.82 6.62 -13.88
CA ALA A 665 15.74 6.26 -12.96
C ALA A 665 14.47 5.82 -13.70
N SER A 666 14.04 6.58 -14.72
CA SER A 666 12.86 6.26 -15.52
C SER A 666 13.06 4.98 -16.33
N ARG A 667 14.27 4.79 -16.88
CA ARG A 667 14.64 3.60 -17.66
C ARG A 667 14.66 2.35 -16.78
N ILE A 668 15.21 2.42 -15.57
CA ILE A 668 15.19 1.32 -14.59
C ILE A 668 13.75 0.95 -14.24
N ALA A 669 12.89 1.94 -13.98
CA ALA A 669 11.49 1.70 -13.64
C ALA A 669 10.74 1.00 -14.78
N VAL A 670 10.85 1.50 -16.01
CA VAL A 670 10.19 0.89 -17.18
C VAL A 670 10.77 -0.49 -17.51
N LYS A 671 12.11 -0.63 -17.45
CA LYS A 671 12.78 -1.91 -17.74
C LYS A 671 12.35 -3.00 -16.76
N ARG A 672 12.19 -2.68 -15.48
CA ARG A 672 11.74 -3.67 -14.47
C ARG A 672 10.37 -4.25 -14.81
N ILE A 673 9.49 -3.43 -15.39
CA ILE A 673 8.19 -3.89 -15.87
C ILE A 673 8.35 -4.72 -17.14
N SER A 674 9.11 -4.25 -18.13
CA SER A 674 9.27 -4.95 -19.41
C SER A 674 10.01 -6.29 -19.27
N ASP A 675 10.90 -6.44 -18.29
CA ASP A 675 11.53 -7.72 -17.96
C ASP A 675 10.50 -8.80 -17.58
N LYS A 676 9.36 -8.40 -17.00
CA LYS A 676 8.24 -9.30 -16.65
C LYS A 676 7.11 -9.32 -17.68
N TYR A 677 6.79 -8.16 -18.24
CA TYR A 677 5.73 -7.94 -19.21
C TYR A 677 6.29 -7.21 -20.45
N PRO A 678 7.02 -7.90 -21.37
CA PRO A 678 7.76 -7.24 -22.45
C PRO A 678 6.92 -6.37 -23.38
N ASN A 679 5.64 -6.71 -23.53
CA ASN A 679 4.71 -6.03 -24.43
C ASN A 679 3.86 -4.97 -23.71
N PHE A 680 4.16 -4.63 -22.45
CA PHE A 680 3.38 -3.61 -21.75
C PHE A 680 3.62 -2.24 -22.41
N ALA A 681 2.55 -1.47 -22.58
CA ALA A 681 2.64 -0.08 -22.98
C ALA A 681 2.62 0.82 -21.74
N GLY A 682 3.61 1.70 -21.63
CA GLY A 682 3.65 2.72 -20.58
C GLY A 682 4.93 3.53 -20.57
N ALA A 683 4.89 4.62 -19.80
CA ALA A 683 5.98 5.58 -19.68
C ALA A 683 6.10 6.11 -18.25
N VAL A 684 7.30 6.58 -17.92
CA VAL A 684 7.62 7.29 -16.68
C VAL A 684 8.32 8.60 -17.06
N LEU A 685 7.84 9.70 -16.52
CA LEU A 685 8.43 11.04 -16.63
C LEU A 685 8.88 11.47 -15.24
N ALA A 686 10.15 11.82 -15.10
CA ALA A 686 10.75 12.17 -13.81
C ALA A 686 11.49 13.51 -13.87
N VAL A 687 11.56 14.18 -12.73
CA VAL A 687 12.37 15.38 -12.49
C VAL A 687 13.05 15.26 -11.13
N ASN A 688 14.31 15.69 -11.03
CA ASN A 688 15.01 15.77 -9.75
C ASN A 688 14.98 17.20 -9.18
N ARG A 689 15.49 17.36 -7.95
CA ARG A 689 15.54 18.64 -7.23
C ARG A 689 16.39 19.73 -7.92
N ASN A 690 17.23 19.36 -8.88
CA ASN A 690 18.03 20.30 -9.67
C ASN A 690 17.27 20.78 -10.92
N GLY A 691 16.06 20.30 -11.17
CA GLY A 691 15.28 20.60 -12.37
C GLY A 691 15.73 19.84 -13.61
N GLU A 692 16.61 18.85 -13.48
CA GLU A 692 16.88 17.90 -14.56
C GLU A 692 15.66 17.00 -14.72
N TYR A 693 15.26 16.71 -15.95
CA TYR A 693 14.11 15.88 -16.25
C TYR A 693 14.36 14.98 -17.46
N ALA A 694 13.65 13.86 -17.50
CA ALA A 694 13.63 12.96 -18.64
C ALA A 694 12.44 12.00 -18.53
N ALA A 695 12.15 11.31 -19.63
CA ALA A 695 11.19 10.22 -19.64
C ALA A 695 11.78 8.97 -20.31
N ALA A 696 11.19 7.83 -19.98
CA ALA A 696 11.45 6.53 -20.60
C ALA A 696 10.10 5.83 -20.84
N CYS A 697 10.02 5.00 -21.89
CA CYS A 697 8.76 4.34 -22.28
C CYS A 697 8.99 3.00 -22.99
N ASN A 698 7.99 2.13 -22.93
CA ASN A 698 7.94 0.82 -23.59
C ASN A 698 6.59 0.62 -24.29
N GLY A 699 6.54 -0.25 -25.30
CA GLY A 699 5.29 -0.72 -25.92
C GLY A 699 4.52 0.32 -26.74
N MET A 700 5.18 1.43 -27.12
CA MET A 700 4.64 2.49 -27.97
C MET A 700 5.69 2.87 -29.03
N ASN A 701 5.34 3.66 -30.04
CA ASN A 701 6.35 4.14 -31.01
C ASN A 701 7.19 5.27 -30.38
N GLU A 702 6.50 6.31 -29.93
CA GLU A 702 7.07 7.48 -29.28
C GLU A 702 6.14 7.90 -28.14
N PHE A 703 6.72 8.50 -27.11
CA PHE A 703 6.00 9.08 -25.98
C PHE A 703 6.26 10.59 -25.96
N PRO A 704 5.24 11.42 -26.25
CA PRO A 704 5.34 12.86 -26.08
C PRO A 704 5.23 13.25 -24.60
N TYR A 705 5.89 14.33 -24.21
CA TYR A 705 5.66 15.00 -22.94
C TYR A 705 5.87 16.51 -23.08
N SER A 706 5.09 17.28 -22.34
CA SER A 706 5.09 18.74 -22.38
C SER A 706 5.91 19.31 -21.23
N VAL A 707 6.68 20.37 -21.47
CA VAL A 707 7.49 21.03 -20.44
C VAL A 707 7.57 22.53 -20.67
N ILE A 708 7.53 23.28 -19.57
CA ILE A 708 7.83 24.71 -19.55
C ILE A 708 8.62 25.03 -18.27
N ARG A 709 9.59 25.94 -18.39
CA ARG A 709 10.46 26.35 -17.29
C ARG A 709 10.78 27.83 -17.38
N GLN A 710 11.39 28.36 -16.33
CA GLN A 710 11.75 29.77 -16.29
C GLN A 710 12.64 30.18 -17.47
N GLY A 711 12.32 31.34 -18.07
CA GLY A 711 13.02 31.88 -19.22
C GLY A 711 12.54 31.34 -20.58
N TRP A 712 11.49 30.51 -20.61
CA TRP A 712 10.85 30.06 -21.85
C TRP A 712 9.52 30.78 -22.05
N ASP A 713 9.25 31.20 -23.29
CA ASP A 713 8.02 31.95 -23.64
C ASP A 713 6.83 31.04 -23.97
N GLN A 714 7.08 29.76 -24.25
CA GLN A 714 6.07 28.78 -24.65
C GLN A 714 6.38 27.38 -24.14
N VAL A 715 5.35 26.53 -24.11
CA VAL A 715 5.48 25.11 -23.78
C VAL A 715 6.16 24.38 -24.92
N ILE A 716 7.14 23.53 -24.59
CA ILE A 716 7.82 22.66 -25.55
C ILE A 716 7.31 21.22 -25.38
N VAL A 717 6.98 20.57 -26.49
CA VAL A 717 6.64 19.14 -26.52
C VAL A 717 7.87 18.35 -26.99
N ASN A 718 8.37 17.49 -26.12
CA ASN A 718 9.49 16.59 -26.41
C ASN A 718 8.96 15.20 -26.77
N LEU A 719 9.71 14.46 -27.59
CA LEU A 719 9.39 13.09 -27.99
C LEU A 719 10.48 12.12 -27.53
N VAL A 720 10.08 11.03 -26.88
CA VAL A 720 10.97 9.93 -26.49
C VAL A 720 10.65 8.70 -27.34
N LYS A 721 11.66 8.09 -27.97
CA LYS A 721 11.48 6.81 -28.67
C LYS A 721 11.40 5.67 -27.66
N CYS A 722 10.35 4.86 -27.73
CA CYS A 722 10.14 3.77 -26.77
C CYS A 722 10.85 2.48 -27.21
N LYS A 723 12.18 2.51 -27.17
CA LYS A 723 13.05 1.35 -27.44
C LYS A 723 13.89 1.10 -26.18
N ILE A 724 13.40 0.25 -25.29
CA ILE A 724 14.09 -0.12 -24.03
C ILE A 724 14.52 -1.58 -24.09
#